data_AF-A0A7Y7D9A6-F1
#
_entry.id   AF-A0A7Y7D9A6-F1
#
_cell.length_a   1.000
_cell.length_b   1.000
_cell.length_c   1.000
_cell.angle_alpha   90.00
_cell.angle_beta   90.00
_cell.angle_gamma   90.00
#
_symmetry.space_group_name_H-M   'P 1'
#
loop_
_entity.id
_entity.type
_entity.pdbx_description
1 polymer ?
#
loop_
_entity_poly.entity_id
_entity_poly.type
_entity_poly.pdbx_seq_one_letter_code
_entity_poly.pdbx_strand_id
1 'polypeptide(L)'
;SITDGDGSPVEAIAVTSVDADKGTWQFSTNGGTSWTNINAGTTNDNNALLLDSTDMLRFVPNADANGTETITFRAWDKSTGTAGTFDDADPNGGTTAFSSATDTASITVNPVNDAPTVATLPATVTVTEETASDVDLSAADFGDIDSATITVTLSIDAGTFSAPAVGAGVGGGVTATLVNSTTITLAGAPDDIDTYLDTTSNIQYTSETDADTADAATITVTANDGDGSGDVSLGTVSVDVTGVNDLPTSAGNSVSTAEDTARTFSASDFAFSDVDTGDTLASVRIDTLPTRGTLKLSGVAVTAGDVIAVADIGNLSYSPPSNATGATSFTYSVNDGTGFATSTATLSISISARNDAPTNLALSGDLTVTEEMAGAIIGTVSASDVDDTTLIYTVSDERFVITDANVLKLKAGESIDFETEETVTVTLTASDDQGASTSRDFTITVQDLNELPASDDDDTITGGATDDLVRSGGGRDRIDTGDGRDTIDGGDGNDDINGGGDDDFLVGGSGRDNVNGGSGNDLVYAGRFDDDNDTVSGSGGQDTLGGGVGDDLLDGDDNDDLLWGRGGNDTVDGGTGDDMLYNGEGNDTVFGGVGDDTLWAGADDDRLSGGEGNDTFIFGANSGNDTISDFSLTDDTLNVQYSGAGFETLADVQAAASDTTVGDNSGLLIDLGNGQSVFLIGLTTADLATMDIVL
;
A
#
# COMPACT_ATOMS: atom_id res chain seq x y z
N SER A 1 116.51 -25.62 -1.58
CA SER A 1 117.34 -26.83 -1.42
C SER A 1 118.77 -26.41 -1.16
N ILE A 2 119.36 -26.85 -0.06
CA ILE A 2 120.73 -26.49 0.34
C ILE A 2 121.70 -27.54 -0.24
N THR A 3 122.82 -27.10 -0.82
CA THR A 3 123.92 -28.00 -1.25
C THR A 3 125.14 -27.72 -0.39
N ASP A 4 125.61 -28.74 0.31
CA ASP A 4 126.70 -28.66 1.28
C ASP A 4 127.96 -29.37 0.77
N GLY A 5 129.13 -28.79 1.06
CA GLY A 5 130.45 -29.26 0.64
C GLY A 5 131.04 -30.36 1.54
N ASP A 6 130.43 -30.68 2.68
CA ASP A 6 130.98 -31.58 3.70
C ASP A 6 130.07 -32.79 4.06
N GLY A 7 129.29 -33.32 3.12
CA GLY A 7 128.93 -34.75 3.13
C GLY A 7 127.79 -35.22 4.06
N SER A 8 126.99 -34.35 4.67
CA SER A 8 125.63 -34.71 5.14
C SER A 8 124.71 -33.49 5.14
N PRO A 9 123.57 -33.49 4.39
CA PRO A 9 122.71 -32.32 4.33
C PRO A 9 122.06 -32.07 5.69
N VAL A 10 122.30 -30.88 6.25
CA VAL A 10 121.65 -30.38 7.46
C VAL A 10 120.57 -29.37 7.05
N GLU A 11 119.32 -29.65 7.37
CA GLU A 11 118.19 -28.75 7.11
C GLU A 11 118.07 -27.74 8.26
N ALA A 12 118.92 -26.70 8.23
CA ALA A 12 118.86 -25.60 9.18
C ALA A 12 119.14 -24.26 8.50
N ILE A 13 118.60 -23.20 9.09
CA ILE A 13 118.67 -21.84 8.56
C ILE A 13 119.10 -20.85 9.63
N ALA A 14 119.75 -19.77 9.21
CA ALA A 14 119.99 -18.58 10.01
C ALA A 14 119.16 -17.43 9.44
N VAL A 15 118.10 -17.01 10.14
CA VAL A 15 117.22 -15.93 9.70
C VAL A 15 117.90 -14.59 9.99
N THR A 16 118.30 -13.90 8.94
CA THR A 16 119.06 -12.65 9.00
C THR A 16 118.17 -11.41 8.87
N SER A 17 116.95 -11.52 8.35
CA SER A 17 115.98 -10.41 8.41
C SER A 17 114.54 -10.92 8.39
N VAL A 18 113.62 -10.13 8.96
CA VAL A 18 112.16 -10.32 8.84
C VAL A 18 111.50 -8.97 8.58
N ASP A 19 110.49 -8.95 7.71
CA ASP A 19 109.57 -7.81 7.54
C ASP A 19 108.57 -7.76 8.71
N ALA A 20 107.97 -6.59 9.02
CA ALA A 20 106.98 -6.49 10.11
C ALA A 20 105.92 -5.40 9.92
N ASP A 21 105.69 -4.96 8.68
CA ASP A 21 104.76 -3.85 8.42
C ASP A 21 103.30 -4.29 8.60
N LYS A 22 103.01 -5.59 8.41
CA LYS A 22 101.64 -6.14 8.39
C LYS A 22 101.36 -7.15 9.49
N GLY A 23 102.28 -7.32 10.43
CA GLY A 23 102.13 -8.30 11.50
C GLY A 23 103.45 -8.66 12.18
N THR A 24 103.44 -9.73 12.95
CA THR A 24 104.58 -10.17 13.77
C THR A 24 105.01 -11.58 13.40
N TRP A 25 106.30 -11.77 13.06
CA TRP A 25 106.91 -13.09 12.93
C TRP A 25 107.19 -13.71 14.30
N GLN A 26 106.98 -15.02 14.41
CA GLN A 26 107.21 -15.77 15.63
C GLN A 26 107.87 -17.11 15.33
N PHE A 27 108.76 -17.56 16.21
CA PHE A 27 109.37 -18.88 16.13
C PHE A 27 109.04 -19.74 17.35
N SER A 28 109.15 -21.05 17.19
CA SER A 28 108.92 -22.05 18.24
C SER A 28 109.98 -23.15 18.16
N THR A 29 110.57 -23.50 19.31
CA THR A 29 111.57 -24.56 19.43
C THR A 29 111.05 -25.85 20.09
N ASN A 30 109.73 -25.91 20.30
CA ASN A 30 109.04 -26.99 21.00
C ASN A 30 107.80 -27.47 20.24
N GLY A 31 107.90 -27.54 18.91
CA GLY A 31 106.85 -28.04 18.03
C GLY A 31 105.56 -27.22 18.05
N GLY A 32 105.66 -25.90 18.28
CA GLY A 32 104.52 -24.99 18.23
C GLY A 32 103.71 -24.85 19.54
N THR A 33 104.20 -25.41 20.66
CA THR A 33 103.51 -25.31 21.96
C THR A 33 103.68 -23.95 22.64
N SER A 34 104.81 -23.26 22.42
CA SER A 34 105.00 -21.84 22.75
C SER A 34 105.69 -21.10 21.61
N TRP A 35 105.35 -19.83 21.43
CA TRP A 35 105.85 -18.98 20.35
C TRP A 35 106.51 -17.72 20.90
N THR A 36 107.67 -17.38 20.34
CA THR A 36 108.44 -16.19 20.72
C THR A 36 108.51 -15.23 19.54
N ASN A 37 108.27 -13.94 19.78
CA ASN A 37 108.33 -12.93 18.72
C ASN A 37 109.76 -12.76 18.19
N ILE A 38 109.88 -12.66 16.88
CA ILE A 38 111.06 -12.14 16.19
C ILE A 38 110.80 -10.65 15.97
N ASN A 39 111.45 -9.80 16.75
CA ASN A 39 111.25 -8.36 16.62
C ASN A 39 112.02 -7.85 15.38
N ALA A 40 111.34 -7.17 14.45
CA ALA A 40 112.00 -6.56 13.30
C ALA A 40 113.12 -5.61 13.73
N GLY A 41 114.25 -5.65 13.01
CA GLY A 41 115.47 -4.92 13.35
C GLY A 41 116.36 -5.56 14.42
N THR A 42 115.93 -6.68 15.04
CA THR A 42 116.81 -7.47 15.94
C THR A 42 117.58 -8.57 15.20
N THR A 43 117.05 -9.10 14.11
CA THR A 43 117.78 -9.99 13.19
C THR A 43 118.59 -9.18 12.18
N ASN A 44 119.86 -9.53 12.02
CA ASN A 44 120.78 -9.03 10.98
C ASN A 44 121.89 -10.08 10.80
N ASP A 45 122.82 -9.87 9.86
CA ASP A 45 123.89 -10.85 9.63
C ASP A 45 124.74 -11.09 10.90
N ASN A 46 124.94 -10.11 11.79
CA ASN A 46 125.66 -10.29 13.07
C ASN A 46 124.82 -10.84 14.23
N ASN A 47 123.51 -11.01 14.03
CA ASN A 47 122.58 -11.47 15.06
C ASN A 47 121.44 -12.26 14.40
N ALA A 48 121.78 -13.35 13.72
CA ALA A 48 120.83 -14.17 12.98
C ALA A 48 120.18 -15.21 13.90
N LEU A 49 118.86 -15.40 13.78
CA LEU A 49 118.14 -16.44 14.54
C LEU A 49 118.41 -17.81 13.91
N LEU A 50 118.98 -18.72 14.69
CA LEU A 50 119.30 -20.07 14.24
C LEU A 50 118.11 -21.00 14.45
N LEU A 51 117.63 -21.62 13.37
CA LEU A 51 116.51 -22.56 13.40
C LEU A 51 116.92 -23.86 12.71
N ASP A 52 116.59 -25.00 13.31
CA ASP A 52 116.78 -26.30 12.69
C ASP A 52 115.46 -26.93 12.22
N SER A 53 115.55 -28.12 11.62
CA SER A 53 114.42 -28.85 11.05
C SER A 53 113.27 -29.16 12.02
N THR A 54 113.48 -29.04 13.34
CA THR A 54 112.44 -29.28 14.35
C THR A 54 111.76 -28.00 14.86
N ASP A 55 112.33 -26.84 14.51
CA ASP A 55 111.77 -25.55 14.86
C ASP A 55 110.68 -25.13 13.86
N MET A 56 109.76 -24.28 14.31
CA MET A 56 108.68 -23.74 13.48
C MET A 56 108.76 -22.22 13.41
N LEU A 57 108.37 -21.69 12.25
CA LEU A 57 108.19 -20.27 12.02
C LEU A 57 106.74 -20.01 11.60
N ARG A 58 106.14 -18.95 12.13
CA ARG A 58 104.81 -18.46 11.70
C ARG A 58 104.78 -16.95 11.64
N PHE A 59 103.79 -16.44 10.92
CA PHE A 59 103.44 -15.03 10.88
C PHE A 59 102.06 -14.81 11.47
N VAL A 60 101.90 -13.78 12.31
CA VAL A 60 100.63 -13.36 12.89
C VAL A 60 100.28 -11.98 12.32
N PRO A 61 99.32 -11.87 11.38
CA PRO A 61 98.93 -10.59 10.79
C PRO A 61 98.31 -9.65 11.82
N ASN A 62 98.45 -8.34 11.60
CA ASN A 62 97.62 -7.33 12.27
C ASN A 62 96.16 -7.45 11.80
N ALA A 63 95.20 -6.92 12.57
CA ALA A 63 93.82 -6.78 12.08
C ALA A 63 93.81 -6.01 10.76
N ASP A 64 92.99 -6.49 9.82
CA ASP A 64 92.72 -5.88 8.49
C ASP A 64 93.96 -5.70 7.60
N ALA A 65 95.07 -6.37 7.92
CA ALA A 65 96.30 -6.32 7.14
C ALA A 65 96.34 -7.44 6.08
N ASN A 66 96.60 -7.07 4.82
CA ASN A 66 96.74 -8.00 3.69
C ASN A 66 98.04 -7.76 2.88
N GLY A 67 98.46 -8.77 2.12
CA GLY A 67 99.63 -8.74 1.23
C GLY A 67 100.79 -9.62 1.72
N THR A 68 101.96 -9.46 1.10
CA THR A 68 103.11 -10.36 1.29
C THR A 68 104.11 -9.84 2.33
N GLU A 69 104.61 -10.75 3.16
CA GLU A 69 105.63 -10.53 4.18
C GLU A 69 106.75 -11.55 4.00
N THR A 70 108.00 -11.14 4.20
CA THR A 70 109.18 -11.93 3.83
C THR A 70 110.14 -12.12 5.01
N ILE A 71 110.83 -13.26 5.01
CA ILE A 71 112.05 -13.48 5.79
C ILE A 71 113.23 -13.69 4.84
N THR A 72 114.40 -13.19 5.24
CA THR A 72 115.68 -13.48 4.57
C THR A 72 116.50 -14.40 5.45
N PHE A 73 117.07 -15.45 4.88
CA PHE A 73 117.84 -16.43 5.63
C PHE A 73 119.06 -16.95 4.86
N ARG A 74 120.04 -17.46 5.60
CA ARG A 74 121.19 -18.24 5.09
C ARG A 74 120.97 -19.71 5.43
N ALA A 75 121.57 -20.60 4.65
CA ALA A 75 121.72 -22.00 5.07
C ALA A 75 122.72 -22.08 6.23
N TRP A 76 122.46 -22.97 7.19
CA TRP A 76 123.29 -23.20 8.36
C TRP A 76 123.60 -24.69 8.50
N ASP A 77 124.89 -25.07 8.59
CA ASP A 77 125.35 -26.47 8.64
C ASP A 77 125.47 -27.04 10.07
N LYS A 78 125.23 -26.22 11.10
CA LYS A 78 125.33 -26.55 12.53
C LYS A 78 126.73 -26.90 13.05
N SER A 79 127.80 -26.60 12.30
CA SER A 79 129.19 -26.77 12.77
C SER A 79 129.52 -25.86 13.96
N THR A 80 128.85 -24.71 14.07
CA THR A 80 128.78 -23.84 15.27
C THR A 80 127.35 -23.33 15.50
N GLY A 81 127.05 -22.81 16.70
CA GLY A 81 125.73 -22.27 17.06
C GLY A 81 124.77 -23.30 17.67
N THR A 82 123.64 -22.85 18.22
CA THR A 82 122.58 -23.71 18.80
C THR A 82 121.20 -23.25 18.34
N ALA A 83 120.34 -24.18 17.93
CA ALA A 83 118.99 -23.88 17.46
C ALA A 83 118.17 -23.16 18.55
N GLY A 84 117.35 -22.19 18.14
CA GLY A 84 116.59 -21.33 19.03
C GLY A 84 117.35 -20.16 19.65
N THR A 85 118.64 -19.99 19.32
CA THR A 85 119.46 -18.87 19.79
C THR A 85 119.87 -17.96 18.64
N PHE A 86 120.42 -16.78 18.98
CA PHE A 86 120.96 -15.84 17.99
C PHE A 86 122.48 -15.96 17.95
N ASP A 87 123.06 -15.89 16.75
CA ASP A 87 124.50 -15.99 16.53
C ASP A 87 124.98 -15.06 15.40
N ASP A 88 126.30 -14.83 15.33
CA ASP A 88 126.93 -14.00 14.31
C ASP A 88 127.13 -14.81 13.01
N ALA A 89 126.30 -14.53 12.00
CA ALA A 89 126.33 -15.14 10.68
C ALA A 89 127.10 -14.32 9.62
N ASP A 90 127.81 -13.25 10.02
CA ASP A 90 128.74 -12.51 9.13
C ASP A 90 129.87 -13.41 8.62
N PRO A 91 130.50 -14.29 9.42
CA PRO A 91 131.49 -15.23 8.93
C PRO A 91 130.79 -16.32 8.11
N ASN A 92 130.74 -16.12 6.79
CA ASN A 92 130.01 -16.99 5.86
C ASN A 92 130.84 -17.44 4.63
N GLY A 93 130.42 -18.55 4.03
CA GLY A 93 131.06 -19.18 2.88
C GLY A 93 132.33 -20.00 3.19
N GLY A 94 132.69 -20.90 2.28
CA GLY A 94 133.86 -21.77 2.47
C GLY A 94 133.60 -22.86 3.51
N THR A 95 134.32 -22.82 4.64
CA THR A 95 134.24 -23.82 5.74
C THR A 95 133.57 -23.25 7.00
N THR A 96 132.88 -22.12 6.91
CA THR A 96 132.13 -21.50 8.01
C THR A 96 130.73 -22.11 8.13
N ALA A 97 130.09 -21.98 9.28
CA ALA A 97 128.79 -22.58 9.53
C ALA A 97 127.63 -22.07 8.66
N PHE A 98 127.77 -20.88 8.07
CA PHE A 98 126.71 -20.20 7.32
C PHE A 98 127.05 -20.03 5.85
N SER A 99 126.05 -20.13 4.97
CA SER A 99 126.24 -19.90 3.53
C SER A 99 126.48 -18.43 3.19
N SER A 100 127.34 -18.17 2.21
CA SER A 100 127.56 -16.81 1.68
C SER A 100 126.35 -16.28 0.90
N ALA A 101 125.54 -17.16 0.33
CA ALA A 101 124.26 -16.82 -0.29
C ALA A 101 123.15 -16.70 0.75
N THR A 102 122.23 -15.78 0.51
CA THR A 102 120.93 -15.68 1.19
C THR A 102 119.82 -16.15 0.27
N ASP A 103 118.71 -16.58 0.84
CA ASP A 103 117.45 -16.83 0.14
C ASP A 103 116.30 -16.20 0.94
N THR A 104 115.13 -16.12 0.33
CA THR A 104 113.94 -15.52 0.95
C THR A 104 112.79 -16.51 1.00
N ALA A 105 112.03 -16.50 2.09
CA ALA A 105 110.73 -17.17 2.16
C ALA A 105 109.66 -16.12 2.44
N SER A 106 108.54 -16.21 1.74
CA SER A 106 107.44 -15.27 1.88
C SER A 106 106.14 -15.96 2.25
N ILE A 107 105.28 -15.22 2.96
CA ILE A 107 103.90 -15.57 3.21
C ILE A 107 103.01 -14.46 2.67
N THR A 108 101.91 -14.82 2.02
CA THR A 108 100.89 -13.85 1.60
C THR A 108 99.66 -14.01 2.48
N VAL A 109 99.27 -12.91 3.12
CA VAL A 109 97.98 -12.79 3.80
C VAL A 109 96.98 -12.34 2.74
N ASN A 110 96.04 -13.22 2.38
CA ASN A 110 95.00 -12.87 1.42
C ASN A 110 94.00 -11.91 2.09
N PRO A 111 93.51 -10.88 1.39
CA PRO A 111 92.39 -10.07 1.88
C PRO A 111 91.17 -10.97 2.16
N VAL A 112 90.40 -10.59 3.17
CA VAL A 112 89.07 -11.15 3.44
C VAL A 112 88.10 -10.04 3.12
N ASN A 113 87.10 -10.33 2.28
CA ASN A 113 86.09 -9.36 1.87
C ASN A 113 85.29 -8.87 3.09
N ASP A 114 85.24 -7.56 3.30
CA ASP A 114 84.36 -6.93 4.29
C ASP A 114 83.03 -6.54 3.62
N ALA A 115 81.92 -6.73 4.34
CA ALA A 115 80.61 -6.41 3.82
C ALA A 115 80.33 -4.89 3.93
N PRO A 116 79.56 -4.31 2.98
CA PRO A 116 79.07 -2.95 3.12
C PRO A 116 78.31 -2.75 4.43
N THR A 117 78.43 -1.57 5.01
CA THR A 117 77.79 -1.18 6.27
C THR A 117 77.03 0.14 6.14
N VAL A 118 76.12 0.40 7.07
CA VAL A 118 75.53 1.73 7.29
C VAL A 118 75.60 2.06 8.77
N ALA A 119 76.13 3.23 9.12
CA ALA A 119 76.25 3.66 10.51
C ALA A 119 74.94 4.27 11.04
N THR A 120 74.24 5.04 10.19
CA THR A 120 72.94 5.64 10.52
C THR A 120 71.98 5.57 9.34
N LEU A 121 70.69 5.43 9.64
CA LEU A 121 69.58 5.59 8.70
C LEU A 121 68.48 6.39 9.41
N PRO A 122 67.72 7.24 8.70
CA PRO A 122 66.52 7.84 9.29
C PRO A 122 65.51 6.75 9.66
N ALA A 123 64.84 6.89 10.80
CA ALA A 123 63.82 5.92 11.22
C ALA A 123 62.53 6.07 10.39
N THR A 124 62.14 7.32 10.13
CA THR A 124 60.90 7.67 9.45
C THR A 124 61.11 8.90 8.56
N VAL A 125 60.45 8.91 7.41
CA VAL A 125 60.26 10.08 6.53
C VAL A 125 58.78 10.37 6.37
N THR A 126 58.40 11.63 6.15
CA THR A 126 57.00 12.03 5.97
C THR A 126 56.79 12.61 4.59
N VAL A 127 55.73 12.16 3.92
CA VAL A 127 55.33 12.62 2.58
C VAL A 127 53.86 13.03 2.58
N THR A 128 53.45 13.75 1.54
CA THR A 128 52.03 14.07 1.29
C THR A 128 51.48 13.09 0.28
N GLU A 129 50.27 12.58 0.53
CA GLU A 129 49.66 11.63 -0.39
C GLU A 129 49.43 12.22 -1.79
N GLU A 130 49.40 11.32 -2.78
CA GLU A 130 49.09 11.61 -4.18
C GLU A 130 49.97 12.67 -4.87
N THR A 131 51.01 13.15 -4.17
CA THR A 131 51.92 14.19 -4.64
C THR A 131 53.33 13.67 -4.54
N ALA A 132 54.10 13.81 -5.63
CA ALA A 132 55.52 13.49 -5.62
C ALA A 132 56.23 14.33 -4.54
N SER A 133 56.72 13.66 -3.51
CA SER A 133 57.32 14.25 -2.32
C SER A 133 58.80 13.89 -2.24
N ASP A 134 59.61 14.84 -1.76
CA ASP A 134 61.04 14.63 -1.52
C ASP A 134 61.25 13.67 -0.34
N VAL A 135 62.14 12.69 -0.51
CA VAL A 135 62.46 11.67 0.51
C VAL A 135 63.77 12.04 1.21
N ASP A 136 63.69 12.45 2.47
CA ASP A 136 64.86 12.85 3.25
C ASP A 136 65.65 11.65 3.79
N LEU A 137 66.70 11.27 3.07
CA LEU A 137 67.66 10.23 3.45
C LEU A 137 69.03 10.81 3.87
N SER A 138 69.10 12.11 4.19
CA SER A 138 70.36 12.79 4.54
C SER A 138 71.04 12.26 5.81
N ALA A 139 70.34 11.46 6.62
CA ALA A 139 70.92 10.79 7.78
C ALA A 139 71.58 9.44 7.44
N ALA A 140 71.59 9.01 6.17
CA ALA A 140 72.31 7.82 5.73
C ALA A 140 73.84 8.03 5.79
N ASP A 141 74.58 7.04 6.27
CA ASP A 141 76.05 7.07 6.38
C ASP A 141 76.60 5.69 6.02
N PHE A 142 76.95 5.49 4.74
CA PHE A 142 77.39 4.20 4.20
C PHE A 142 78.92 4.05 4.26
N GLY A 143 79.40 2.81 4.42
CA GLY A 143 80.84 2.55 4.45
C GLY A 143 81.22 1.13 4.04
N ASP A 144 82.43 0.98 3.52
CA ASP A 144 83.05 -0.29 3.15
C ASP A 144 84.58 -0.18 3.36
N ILE A 145 85.22 -1.23 3.87
CA ILE A 145 86.63 -1.19 4.31
C ILE A 145 87.60 -1.48 3.16
N ASP A 146 87.23 -2.39 2.25
CA ASP A 146 88.12 -2.90 1.21
C ASP A 146 87.60 -2.68 -0.21
N SER A 147 86.36 -2.22 -0.37
CA SER A 147 85.75 -1.89 -1.66
C SER A 147 85.67 -0.38 -1.91
N ALA A 148 86.22 0.06 -3.05
CA ALA A 148 86.20 1.48 -3.42
C ALA A 148 84.83 1.97 -3.92
N THR A 149 83.94 1.05 -4.28
CA THR A 149 82.59 1.33 -4.78
C THR A 149 81.61 0.32 -4.25
N ILE A 150 80.42 0.78 -3.87
CA ILE A 150 79.29 -0.06 -3.51
C ILE A 150 78.08 0.26 -4.40
N THR A 151 77.14 -0.67 -4.48
CA THR A 151 75.81 -0.44 -5.06
C THR A 151 74.78 -0.53 -3.95
N VAL A 152 74.21 0.61 -3.56
CA VAL A 152 73.06 0.68 -2.64
C VAL A 152 71.77 0.49 -3.44
N THR A 153 70.89 -0.38 -2.97
CA THR A 153 69.56 -0.60 -3.54
C THR A 153 68.51 -0.15 -2.53
N LEU A 154 67.68 0.81 -2.93
CA LEU A 154 66.50 1.25 -2.20
C LEU A 154 65.28 0.56 -2.81
N SER A 155 64.60 -0.28 -2.04
CA SER A 155 63.38 -0.96 -2.47
C SER A 155 62.20 -0.57 -1.58
N ILE A 156 61.12 -0.06 -2.17
CA ILE A 156 59.88 0.24 -1.46
C ILE A 156 58.86 -0.89 -1.66
N ASP A 157 58.03 -1.16 -0.66
CA ASP A 157 56.99 -2.19 -0.69
C ASP A 157 55.60 -1.67 -1.15
N ALA A 158 55.34 -0.36 -1.05
CA ALA A 158 54.12 0.29 -1.52
C ALA A 158 54.38 1.72 -2.05
N GLY A 159 53.63 2.15 -3.07
CA GLY A 159 53.85 3.40 -3.78
C GLY A 159 54.96 3.31 -4.83
N THR A 160 55.39 4.45 -5.36
CA THR A 160 56.35 4.50 -6.46
C THR A 160 57.43 5.56 -6.28
N PHE A 161 58.66 5.21 -6.62
CA PHE A 161 59.73 6.17 -6.82
C PHE A 161 59.63 6.83 -8.20
N SER A 162 59.96 8.12 -8.23
CA SER A 162 60.24 8.83 -9.48
C SER A 162 61.68 8.59 -9.94
N ALA A 163 62.01 8.98 -11.18
CA ALA A 163 63.37 8.89 -11.68
C ALA A 163 64.32 9.72 -10.78
N PRO A 164 65.39 9.13 -10.23
CA PRO A 164 66.30 9.83 -9.33
C PRO A 164 67.04 10.94 -10.07
N ALA A 165 67.35 12.03 -9.38
CA ALA A 165 67.98 13.19 -10.00
C ALA A 165 69.40 12.84 -10.52
N VAL A 166 69.74 13.29 -11.73
CA VAL A 166 71.07 13.13 -12.34
C VAL A 166 71.53 14.45 -12.95
N GLY A 167 72.82 14.80 -12.85
CA GLY A 167 73.38 15.97 -13.53
C GLY A 167 74.36 16.80 -12.69
N ALA A 168 74.64 18.03 -13.12
CA ALA A 168 75.55 18.92 -12.39
C ALA A 168 74.87 19.49 -11.14
N GLY A 169 75.39 19.19 -9.94
CA GLY A 169 74.92 19.74 -8.66
C GLY A 169 74.36 18.73 -7.64
N VAL A 170 74.34 17.43 -7.95
CA VAL A 170 73.76 16.37 -7.10
C VAL A 170 74.82 15.48 -6.40
N GLY A 171 76.08 15.92 -6.34
CA GLY A 171 77.23 15.07 -5.98
C GLY A 171 77.85 14.40 -7.22
N GLY A 172 79.18 14.35 -7.30
CA GLY A 172 79.87 13.63 -8.36
C GLY A 172 80.06 12.16 -7.96
N GLY A 173 80.17 11.24 -8.92
CA GLY A 173 80.60 9.86 -8.61
C GLY A 173 79.49 8.82 -8.42
N VAL A 174 78.22 9.23 -8.29
CA VAL A 174 77.08 8.31 -8.17
C VAL A 174 76.38 8.10 -9.52
N THR A 175 76.18 6.84 -9.88
CA THR A 175 75.25 6.43 -10.94
C THR A 175 73.92 6.02 -10.30
N ALA A 176 72.94 6.92 -10.34
CA ALA A 176 71.58 6.67 -9.85
C ALA A 176 70.69 6.14 -10.97
N THR A 177 70.03 5.00 -10.75
CA THR A 177 69.17 4.34 -11.74
C THR A 177 67.84 3.94 -11.11
N LEU A 178 66.73 4.35 -11.74
CA LEU A 178 65.43 3.75 -11.47
C LEU A 178 65.36 2.40 -12.19
N VAL A 179 65.52 1.30 -11.46
CA VAL A 179 65.49 -0.06 -12.02
C VAL A 179 64.06 -0.42 -12.43
N ASN A 180 63.10 -0.05 -11.60
CA ASN A 180 61.66 -0.12 -11.83
C ASN A 180 60.96 0.87 -10.86
N SER A 181 59.64 0.98 -10.90
CA SER A 181 58.90 1.96 -10.09
C SER A 181 59.06 1.81 -8.58
N THR A 182 59.55 0.68 -8.07
CA THR A 182 59.74 0.46 -6.63
C THR A 182 61.21 0.25 -6.23
N THR A 183 62.15 0.36 -7.17
CA THR A 183 63.56 0.07 -6.91
C THR A 183 64.49 1.11 -7.56
N ILE A 184 65.31 1.75 -6.73
CA ILE A 184 66.42 2.61 -7.16
C ILE A 184 67.74 1.96 -6.78
N THR A 185 68.73 2.00 -7.69
CA THR A 185 70.12 1.66 -7.36
C THR A 185 71.02 2.90 -7.44
N LEU A 186 71.93 3.03 -6.48
CA LEU A 186 72.94 4.07 -6.39
C LEU A 186 74.31 3.38 -6.36
N ALA A 187 75.09 3.53 -7.43
CA ALA A 187 76.42 2.93 -7.52
C ALA A 187 77.51 4.02 -7.50
N GLY A 188 78.46 3.93 -6.57
CA GLY A 188 79.51 4.94 -6.36
C GLY A 188 80.38 4.64 -5.15
N ALA A 189 81.32 5.54 -4.83
CA ALA A 189 82.01 5.48 -3.54
C ALA A 189 81.02 5.78 -2.39
N PRO A 190 81.16 5.17 -1.20
CA PRO A 190 80.23 5.40 -0.09
C PRO A 190 80.02 6.89 0.24
N ASP A 191 81.09 7.66 0.41
CA ASP A 191 81.04 9.12 0.66
C ASP A 191 80.27 9.91 -0.43
N ASP A 192 80.36 9.47 -1.70
CA ASP A 192 79.65 10.11 -2.81
C ASP A 192 78.14 9.79 -2.76
N ILE A 193 77.77 8.58 -2.33
CA ILE A 193 76.37 8.16 -2.12
C ILE A 193 75.74 8.92 -0.95
N ASP A 194 76.46 9.10 0.15
CA ASP A 194 75.98 9.90 1.29
C ASP A 194 75.75 11.36 0.87
N THR A 195 76.73 11.95 0.16
CA THR A 195 76.60 13.31 -0.40
C THR A 195 75.43 13.42 -1.39
N TYR A 196 75.12 12.36 -2.13
CA TYR A 196 73.97 12.32 -3.02
C TYR A 196 72.64 12.31 -2.23
N LEU A 197 72.57 11.58 -1.12
CA LEU A 197 71.36 11.49 -0.29
C LEU A 197 71.14 12.70 0.62
N ASP A 198 72.18 13.51 0.87
CA ASP A 198 72.07 14.83 1.53
C ASP A 198 71.15 15.81 0.78
N THR A 199 70.95 15.62 -0.51
CA THR A 199 70.03 16.44 -1.31
C THR A 199 68.66 15.77 -1.35
N THR A 200 67.76 16.19 -0.47
CA THR A 200 66.42 15.56 -0.26
C THR A 200 65.58 15.42 -1.52
N SER A 201 65.74 16.30 -2.51
CA SER A 201 65.02 16.24 -3.79
C SER A 201 65.54 15.19 -4.77
N ASN A 202 66.65 14.52 -4.45
CA ASN A 202 67.25 13.54 -5.35
C ASN A 202 66.43 12.24 -5.44
N ILE A 203 65.76 11.88 -4.35
CA ILE A 203 64.83 10.77 -4.29
C ILE A 203 63.44 11.34 -4.09
N GLN A 204 62.52 11.01 -4.99
CA GLN A 204 61.11 11.39 -4.88
C GLN A 204 60.22 10.16 -4.85
N TYR A 205 59.20 10.24 -4.03
CA TYR A 205 58.22 9.17 -3.79
C TYR A 205 56.80 9.70 -3.92
N THR A 206 55.93 8.89 -4.52
CA THR A 206 54.48 9.09 -4.53
C THR A 206 53.84 7.88 -3.88
N SER A 207 52.96 8.12 -2.90
CA SER A 207 52.21 7.05 -2.22
C SER A 207 51.25 6.31 -3.14
N GLU A 208 50.65 5.23 -2.65
CA GLU A 208 49.40 4.74 -3.21
C GLU A 208 48.29 5.80 -3.04
N THR A 209 47.25 5.69 -3.86
CA THR A 209 46.05 6.56 -3.79
C THR A 209 45.34 6.37 -2.44
N ASP A 210 44.87 7.47 -1.86
CA ASP A 210 44.13 7.57 -0.60
C ASP A 210 44.88 6.98 0.63
N ALA A 211 46.19 7.22 0.71
CA ALA A 211 47.04 6.72 1.80
C ALA A 211 47.21 7.77 2.91
N ASP A 212 46.47 7.64 4.02
CA ASP A 212 46.60 8.53 5.20
C ASP A 212 46.97 7.76 6.48
N THR A 213 48.15 7.15 6.49
CA THR A 213 48.59 6.37 7.65
C THR A 213 50.08 6.54 7.94
N ALA A 214 50.42 6.48 9.23
CA ALA A 214 51.79 6.21 9.64
C ALA A 214 52.23 4.82 9.17
N ASP A 215 53.52 4.65 8.86
CA ASP A 215 54.10 3.42 8.33
C ASP A 215 53.40 2.88 7.06
N ALA A 216 52.95 3.78 6.16
CA ALA A 216 52.24 3.42 4.94
C ALA A 216 53.11 2.62 3.94
N ALA A 217 54.43 2.82 3.98
CA ALA A 217 55.38 2.06 3.19
C ALA A 217 56.72 1.94 3.91
N THR A 218 57.55 0.98 3.50
CA THR A 218 58.87 0.71 4.06
C THR A 218 59.93 0.67 2.97
N ILE A 219 60.93 1.56 3.07
CA ILE A 219 62.12 1.51 2.22
C ILE A 219 63.09 0.51 2.85
N THR A 220 63.30 -0.62 2.18
CA THR A 220 64.37 -1.56 2.51
C THR A 220 65.66 -1.12 1.82
N VAL A 221 66.73 -1.01 2.60
CA VAL A 221 68.05 -0.62 2.12
C VAL A 221 68.95 -1.86 2.10
N THR A 222 69.48 -2.19 0.93
CA THR A 222 70.53 -3.19 0.78
C THR A 222 71.75 -2.61 0.08
N ALA A 223 72.93 -3.20 0.27
CA ALA A 223 74.13 -2.82 -0.46
C ALA A 223 74.97 -4.03 -0.87
N ASN A 224 75.71 -3.88 -1.96
CA ASN A 224 76.59 -4.91 -2.51
C ASN A 224 77.91 -4.28 -2.95
N ASP A 225 79.02 -4.87 -2.52
CA ASP A 225 80.40 -4.44 -2.83
C ASP A 225 80.91 -4.95 -4.19
N GLY A 226 80.28 -5.99 -4.74
CA GLY A 226 80.73 -6.69 -5.94
C GLY A 226 81.90 -7.67 -5.70
N ASP A 227 82.42 -7.75 -4.47
CA ASP A 227 83.65 -8.46 -4.10
C ASP A 227 83.40 -9.72 -3.24
N GLY A 228 82.13 -10.05 -3.01
CA GLY A 228 81.71 -11.41 -2.61
C GLY A 228 80.74 -11.47 -1.45
N SER A 229 80.36 -10.33 -0.86
CA SER A 229 79.35 -10.26 0.21
C SER A 229 77.94 -10.58 -0.29
N GLY A 230 77.68 -10.37 -1.58
CA GLY A 230 76.32 -10.38 -2.11
C GLY A 230 75.51 -9.17 -1.61
N ASP A 231 74.19 -9.26 -1.68
CA ASP A 231 73.32 -8.18 -1.21
C ASP A 231 73.15 -8.26 0.32
N VAL A 232 73.68 -7.26 1.02
CA VAL A 232 73.64 -7.12 2.47
C VAL A 232 72.47 -6.23 2.85
N SER A 233 71.61 -6.66 3.77
CA SER A 233 70.52 -5.81 4.30
C SER A 233 71.05 -4.88 5.38
N LEU A 234 70.86 -3.57 5.18
CA LEU A 234 71.42 -2.50 6.00
C LEU A 234 70.39 -1.83 6.92
N GLY A 235 69.11 -2.09 6.70
CA GLY A 235 68.02 -1.59 7.54
C GLY A 235 66.81 -1.20 6.72
N THR A 236 65.88 -0.54 7.40
CA THR A 236 64.63 -0.06 6.82
C THR A 236 64.32 1.35 7.28
N VAL A 237 63.69 2.14 6.41
CA VAL A 237 63.14 3.47 6.72
C VAL A 237 61.63 3.41 6.54
N SER A 238 60.87 3.84 7.54
CA SER A 238 59.41 3.93 7.43
C SER A 238 58.98 5.20 6.69
N VAL A 239 57.92 5.12 5.90
CA VAL A 239 57.31 6.25 5.18
C VAL A 239 55.94 6.51 5.78
N ASP A 240 55.81 7.62 6.50
CA ASP A 240 54.54 8.16 6.96
C ASP A 240 53.93 9.00 5.85
N VAL A 241 52.65 8.76 5.53
CA VAL A 241 51.92 9.56 4.54
C VAL A 241 50.89 10.41 5.27
N THR A 242 50.85 11.69 4.93
CA THR A 242 49.86 12.65 5.43
C THR A 242 48.75 12.78 4.39
N GLY A 243 47.51 12.47 4.80
CA GLY A 243 46.32 12.56 3.97
C GLY A 243 45.95 13.99 3.55
N VAL A 244 45.22 14.07 2.45
CA VAL A 244 44.64 15.23 1.79
C VAL A 244 43.18 14.89 1.54
N ASN A 245 42.28 15.65 2.17
CA ASN A 245 40.85 15.36 2.09
C ASN A 245 40.34 15.20 0.64
N ASP A 246 39.71 14.06 0.39
CA ASP A 246 39.01 13.68 -0.81
C ASP A 246 37.54 14.11 -0.76
N LEU A 247 36.89 14.26 -1.91
CA LEU A 247 35.46 14.60 -1.92
C LEU A 247 34.59 13.36 -1.69
N PRO A 248 33.48 13.48 -0.95
CA PRO A 248 32.61 12.34 -0.71
C PRO A 248 31.92 11.85 -1.98
N THR A 249 31.43 10.61 -1.93
CA THR A 249 30.55 10.02 -2.95
C THR A 249 29.12 9.88 -2.43
N SER A 250 28.14 10.31 -3.23
CA SER A 250 26.71 10.18 -2.90
C SER A 250 26.17 8.84 -3.42
N ALA A 251 25.38 8.12 -2.62
CA ALA A 251 24.77 6.85 -3.01
C ALA A 251 23.24 6.94 -2.90
N GLY A 252 22.49 6.48 -3.91
CA GLY A 252 21.03 6.57 -3.93
C GLY A 252 20.34 5.69 -2.89
N ASN A 253 19.10 6.04 -2.55
CA ASN A 253 18.28 5.31 -1.58
C ASN A 253 16.79 5.32 -1.98
N SER A 254 15.99 4.48 -1.34
CA SER A 254 14.55 4.40 -1.56
C SER A 254 13.78 4.40 -0.25
N VAL A 255 12.69 5.15 -0.20
CA VAL A 255 11.80 5.26 0.95
C VAL A 255 10.34 5.12 0.54
N SER A 256 9.46 4.91 1.50
CA SER A 256 8.01 4.85 1.27
C SER A 256 7.22 5.71 2.24
N THR A 257 6.04 6.14 1.80
CA THR A 257 5.00 6.76 2.61
C THR A 257 3.63 6.36 2.07
N ALA A 258 2.59 6.54 2.87
CA ALA A 258 1.22 6.51 2.36
C ALA A 258 0.85 7.88 1.80
N GLU A 259 -0.11 7.93 0.89
CA GLU A 259 -0.75 9.20 0.53
C GLU A 259 -1.35 9.88 1.77
N ASP A 260 -1.49 11.20 1.66
CA ASP A 260 -1.93 12.10 2.73
C ASP A 260 -1.14 12.00 4.05
N THR A 261 0.03 11.37 3.98
CA THR A 261 0.94 11.18 5.12
C THR A 261 2.29 11.76 4.77
N ALA A 262 2.67 12.83 5.47
CA ALA A 262 3.99 13.41 5.33
C ALA A 262 5.06 12.47 5.88
N ARG A 263 6.17 12.32 5.15
CA ARG A 263 7.35 11.54 5.58
C ARG A 263 8.45 12.48 6.02
N THR A 264 8.98 12.29 7.23
CA THR A 264 10.21 12.95 7.69
C THR A 264 11.44 12.14 7.32
N PHE A 265 12.55 12.81 7.05
CA PHE A 265 13.83 12.17 6.72
C PHE A 265 14.78 12.12 7.93
N SER A 266 15.81 11.29 7.79
CA SER A 266 16.90 11.09 8.73
C SER A 266 18.23 11.09 7.98
N ALA A 267 19.34 11.30 8.67
CA ALA A 267 20.67 11.27 8.05
C ALA A 267 20.93 9.95 7.31
N SER A 268 20.43 8.81 7.82
CA SER A 268 20.56 7.51 7.17
C SER A 268 19.80 7.37 5.85
N ASP A 269 18.84 8.26 5.56
CA ASP A 269 18.18 8.25 4.24
C ASP A 269 19.13 8.75 3.14
N PHE A 270 20.20 9.48 3.49
CA PHE A 270 21.19 10.06 2.59
C PHE A 270 22.52 9.32 2.68
N ALA A 271 22.59 8.15 2.03
CA ALA A 271 23.79 7.34 2.03
C ALA A 271 24.96 8.08 1.34
N PHE A 272 26.14 8.01 1.96
CA PHE A 272 27.38 8.52 1.43
C PHE A 272 28.54 7.57 1.79
N SER A 273 29.62 7.66 1.04
CA SER A 273 30.90 7.03 1.34
C SER A 273 32.01 8.03 1.10
N ASP A 274 32.97 8.05 2.01
CA ASP A 274 34.20 8.82 1.89
C ASP A 274 35.39 7.88 2.06
N VAL A 275 36.47 8.16 1.36
CA VAL A 275 37.71 7.39 1.49
C VAL A 275 38.53 7.86 2.69
N ASP A 276 38.34 9.12 3.11
CA ASP A 276 38.92 9.66 4.33
C ASP A 276 38.34 8.98 5.59
N THR A 277 39.22 8.40 6.39
CA THR A 277 38.80 7.66 7.58
C THR A 277 38.37 8.61 8.69
N GLY A 278 37.06 8.63 8.99
CA GLY A 278 36.50 9.42 10.09
C GLY A 278 35.55 10.52 9.63
N ASP A 279 35.43 10.72 8.33
CA ASP A 279 34.53 11.71 7.76
C ASP A 279 33.06 11.34 7.97
N THR A 280 32.26 12.38 8.23
CA THR A 280 30.85 12.26 8.57
C THR A 280 30.02 13.16 7.68
N LEU A 281 28.77 12.77 7.43
CA LEU A 281 27.86 13.61 6.68
C LEU A 281 27.64 14.94 7.41
N ALA A 282 28.15 16.03 6.84
CA ALA A 282 27.98 17.38 7.37
C ALA A 282 26.70 18.04 6.86
N SER A 283 26.42 17.89 5.57
CA SER A 283 25.20 18.44 4.95
C SER A 283 24.80 17.74 3.66
N VAL A 284 23.55 17.97 3.24
CA VAL A 284 22.98 17.49 1.97
C VAL A 284 22.48 18.67 1.18
N ARG A 285 22.86 18.78 -0.09
CA ARG A 285 22.26 19.72 -1.04
C ARG A 285 21.18 19.02 -1.86
N ILE A 286 20.01 19.62 -1.97
CA ILE A 286 18.92 19.14 -2.80
C ILE A 286 19.11 19.66 -4.22
N ASP A 287 19.59 18.83 -5.14
CA ASP A 287 19.95 19.28 -6.50
C ASP A 287 18.74 19.33 -7.45
N THR A 288 17.74 18.47 -7.25
CA THR A 288 16.45 18.55 -7.95
C THR A 288 15.30 18.36 -6.98
N LEU A 289 14.09 18.74 -7.38
CA LEU A 289 12.88 18.56 -6.56
C LEU A 289 12.02 17.41 -7.10
N PRO A 290 11.21 16.76 -6.25
CA PRO A 290 10.20 15.82 -6.71
C PRO A 290 9.26 16.43 -7.75
N THR A 291 8.92 15.66 -8.78
CA THR A 291 7.93 16.07 -9.79
C THR A 291 6.50 16.00 -9.28
N ARG A 292 6.26 15.28 -8.18
CA ARG A 292 4.99 15.15 -7.48
C ARG A 292 5.24 15.37 -5.99
N GLY A 293 4.36 16.10 -5.32
CA GLY A 293 4.49 16.43 -3.89
C GLY A 293 5.40 17.61 -3.65
N THR A 294 5.78 17.84 -2.39
CA THR A 294 6.59 18.99 -1.98
C THR A 294 7.54 18.61 -0.86
N LEU A 295 8.83 18.97 -1.01
CA LEU A 295 9.79 18.92 0.08
C LEU A 295 9.67 20.19 0.93
N LYS A 296 9.67 20.03 2.25
CA LYS A 296 9.60 21.12 3.22
C LYS A 296 10.63 20.96 4.31
N LEU A 297 11.39 22.01 4.60
CA LEU A 297 12.28 22.11 5.75
C LEU A 297 11.59 22.95 6.83
N SER A 298 11.29 22.35 7.98
CA SER A 298 10.56 23.03 9.07
C SER A 298 9.25 23.69 8.61
N GLY A 299 8.57 23.08 7.62
CA GLY A 299 7.33 23.57 7.03
C GLY A 299 7.47 24.54 5.85
N VAL A 300 8.68 25.03 5.55
CA VAL A 300 8.95 25.92 4.41
C VAL A 300 9.36 25.09 3.19
N ALA A 301 8.81 25.39 2.02
CA ALA A 301 9.14 24.67 0.79
C ALA A 301 10.63 24.80 0.44
N VAL A 302 11.26 23.66 0.15
CA VAL A 302 12.66 23.57 -0.27
C VAL A 302 12.79 23.94 -1.75
N THR A 303 13.85 24.63 -2.10
CA THR A 303 14.23 24.96 -3.48
C THR A 303 15.46 24.17 -3.93
N ALA A 304 15.57 23.91 -5.24
CA ALA A 304 16.75 23.25 -5.78
C ALA A 304 18.00 24.11 -5.55
N GLY A 305 19.04 23.51 -4.98
CA GLY A 305 20.26 24.15 -4.52
C GLY A 305 20.33 24.38 -3.01
N ASP A 306 19.23 24.20 -2.27
CA ASP A 306 19.23 24.36 -0.81
C ASP A 306 20.15 23.34 -0.14
N VAL A 307 20.95 23.82 0.80
CA VAL A 307 21.86 23.03 1.61
C VAL A 307 21.26 22.84 3.00
N ILE A 308 21.11 21.59 3.41
CA ILE A 308 20.49 21.17 4.67
C ILE A 308 21.57 20.55 5.53
N ALA A 309 21.89 21.20 6.66
CA ALA A 309 22.85 20.67 7.62
C ALA A 309 22.34 19.34 8.20
N VAL A 310 23.25 18.43 8.53
CA VAL A 310 22.89 17.10 9.08
C VAL A 310 21.98 17.18 10.31
N ALA A 311 22.16 18.21 11.15
CA ALA A 311 21.35 18.48 12.32
C ALA A 311 19.89 18.87 11.99
N ASP A 312 19.65 19.40 10.80
CA ASP A 312 18.34 19.88 10.35
C ASP A 312 17.61 18.85 9.46
N ILE A 313 18.26 17.75 9.06
CA ILE A 313 17.63 16.70 8.24
C ILE A 313 16.37 16.13 8.91
N GLY A 314 16.35 16.02 10.24
CA GLY A 314 15.16 15.58 10.97
C GLY A 314 13.93 16.49 10.79
N ASN A 315 14.14 17.74 10.35
CA ASN A 315 13.09 18.70 10.04
C ASN A 315 12.71 18.72 8.54
N LEU A 316 13.44 17.98 7.70
CA LEU A 316 13.10 17.81 6.30
C LEU A 316 11.98 16.79 6.18
N SER A 317 10.95 17.14 5.41
CA SER A 317 9.81 16.28 5.16
C SER A 317 9.36 16.34 3.71
N TYR A 318 8.78 15.25 3.24
CA TYR A 318 8.09 15.14 1.96
C TYR A 318 6.58 15.04 2.22
N SER A 319 5.80 15.93 1.59
CA SER A 319 4.34 15.83 1.55
C SER A 319 3.90 15.33 0.17
N PRO A 320 3.27 14.14 0.06
CA PRO A 320 2.66 13.71 -1.20
C PRO A 320 1.49 14.64 -1.58
N PRO A 321 1.11 14.74 -2.88
CA PRO A 321 -0.18 15.33 -3.25
C PRO A 321 -1.31 14.51 -2.62
N SER A 322 -2.44 15.15 -2.32
CA SER A 322 -3.61 14.44 -1.79
C SER A 322 -4.14 13.41 -2.78
N ASN A 323 -4.49 12.23 -2.25
CA ASN A 323 -5.13 11.12 -2.97
C ASN A 323 -4.30 10.67 -4.20
N ALA A 324 -2.98 10.77 -4.10
CA ALA A 324 -2.06 10.50 -5.19
C ALA A 324 -1.10 9.34 -4.86
N THR A 325 -1.33 8.21 -5.53
CA THR A 325 -0.44 7.04 -5.46
C THR A 325 0.66 7.03 -6.54
N GLY A 326 1.65 6.15 -6.38
CA GLY A 326 2.70 5.89 -7.36
C GLY A 326 4.11 6.17 -6.84
N ALA A 327 4.98 6.72 -7.68
CA ALA A 327 6.37 7.02 -7.30
C ALA A 327 6.80 8.43 -7.74
N THR A 328 7.73 9.01 -6.99
CA THR A 328 8.47 10.23 -7.36
C THR A 328 9.91 10.10 -6.88
N SER A 329 10.78 11.03 -7.27
CA SER A 329 12.17 11.05 -6.83
C SER A 329 12.74 12.45 -6.90
N PHE A 330 13.81 12.66 -6.15
CA PHE A 330 14.64 13.85 -6.24
C PHE A 330 16.12 13.47 -6.17
N THR A 331 17.01 14.36 -6.57
CA THR A 331 18.45 14.13 -6.52
C THR A 331 19.12 15.00 -5.47
N TYR A 332 20.21 14.51 -4.90
CA TYR A 332 20.99 15.19 -3.88
C TYR A 332 22.48 14.93 -4.00
N SER A 333 23.28 15.79 -3.38
CA SER A 333 24.72 15.66 -3.23
C SER A 333 25.10 15.88 -1.78
N VAL A 334 25.99 15.03 -1.27
CA VAL A 334 26.43 15.04 0.13
C VAL A 334 27.73 15.82 0.31
N ASN A 335 27.98 16.29 1.53
CA ASN A 335 29.16 17.04 1.91
C ASN A 335 29.67 16.53 3.26
N ASP A 336 30.97 16.33 3.35
CA ASP A 336 31.78 15.80 4.46
C ASP A 336 32.20 16.87 5.50
N GLY A 337 32.09 18.14 5.12
CA GLY A 337 32.52 19.31 5.89
C GLY A 337 33.50 20.20 5.13
N THR A 338 34.16 19.66 4.10
CA THR A 338 35.17 20.35 3.29
C THR A 338 34.67 20.62 1.87
N GLY A 339 33.82 19.73 1.31
CA GLY A 339 33.34 19.85 -0.06
C GLY A 339 32.12 18.98 -0.38
N PHE A 340 31.48 19.28 -1.51
CA PHE A 340 30.34 18.49 -2.00
C PHE A 340 30.80 17.43 -2.99
N ALA A 341 30.16 16.26 -2.92
CA ALA A 341 30.24 15.25 -3.96
C ALA A 341 29.98 15.86 -5.36
N THR A 342 30.79 15.45 -6.33
CA THR A 342 30.68 15.93 -7.72
C THR A 342 29.52 15.29 -8.49
N SER A 343 29.11 14.09 -8.09
CA SER A 343 27.96 13.36 -8.65
C SER A 343 26.77 13.40 -7.70
N THR A 344 25.57 13.44 -8.28
CA THR A 344 24.31 13.42 -7.52
C THR A 344 23.77 12.00 -7.39
N ALA A 345 23.21 11.68 -6.23
CA ALA A 345 22.45 10.46 -5.98
C ALA A 345 20.95 10.71 -6.12
N THR A 346 20.17 9.65 -6.39
CA THR A 346 18.70 9.71 -6.46
C THR A 346 18.08 9.14 -5.20
N LEU A 347 17.18 9.89 -4.58
CA LEU A 347 16.27 9.39 -3.54
C LEU A 347 14.90 9.10 -4.14
N SER A 348 14.50 7.84 -4.17
CA SER A 348 13.20 7.39 -4.68
C SER A 348 12.17 7.31 -3.58
N ILE A 349 10.95 7.78 -3.83
CA ILE A 349 9.83 7.76 -2.88
C ILE A 349 8.66 7.00 -3.50
N SER A 350 8.26 5.90 -2.88
CA SER A 350 7.04 5.16 -3.21
C SER A 350 5.88 5.63 -2.34
N ILE A 351 4.73 5.92 -2.95
CA ILE A 351 3.51 6.40 -2.31
C ILE A 351 2.44 5.31 -2.44
N SER A 352 2.10 4.68 -1.32
CA SER A 352 1.05 3.65 -1.25
C SER A 352 -0.33 4.28 -1.04
N ALA A 353 -1.36 3.58 -1.50
CA ALA A 353 -2.75 3.97 -1.25
C ALA A 353 -3.08 3.95 0.25
N ARG A 354 -3.99 4.82 0.68
CA ARG A 354 -4.59 4.82 2.02
C ARG A 354 -6.08 5.11 1.89
N ASN A 355 -6.89 4.17 2.37
CA ASN A 355 -8.34 4.27 2.34
C ASN A 355 -8.87 5.61 2.86
N ASP A 356 -9.48 6.36 1.96
CA ASP A 356 -10.28 7.55 2.22
C ASP A 356 -11.73 7.18 2.60
N ALA A 357 -12.44 8.11 3.21
CA ALA A 357 -13.87 7.91 3.51
C ALA A 357 -14.74 8.45 2.36
N PRO A 358 -15.95 7.88 2.16
CA PRO A 358 -16.87 8.38 1.15
C PRO A 358 -17.19 9.87 1.34
N THR A 359 -17.34 10.56 0.22
CA THR A 359 -17.67 12.00 0.16
C THR A 359 -18.92 12.24 -0.69
N ASN A 360 -19.44 13.48 -0.68
CA ASN A 360 -20.60 13.90 -1.48
C ASN A 360 -21.86 13.06 -1.27
N LEU A 361 -22.07 12.51 -0.07
CA LEU A 361 -23.31 11.80 0.27
C LEU A 361 -24.51 12.69 -0.07
N ALA A 362 -25.47 12.16 -0.84
CA ALA A 362 -26.63 12.86 -1.34
C ALA A 362 -27.84 11.91 -1.45
N LEU A 363 -29.03 12.48 -1.31
CA LEU A 363 -30.31 11.82 -1.56
C LEU A 363 -31.01 12.66 -2.63
N SER A 364 -31.30 12.05 -3.78
CA SER A 364 -32.07 12.68 -4.84
C SER A 364 -33.57 12.68 -4.51
N GLY A 365 -34.36 13.46 -5.27
CA GLY A 365 -35.81 13.55 -5.10
C GLY A 365 -36.23 14.81 -4.35
N ASP A 366 -37.55 14.95 -4.18
CA ASP A 366 -38.17 16.13 -3.54
C ASP A 366 -38.20 16.01 -2.01
N LEU A 367 -37.74 14.88 -1.45
CA LEU A 367 -37.74 14.57 -0.02
C LEU A 367 -39.15 14.65 0.59
N THR A 368 -40.14 14.14 -0.13
CA THR A 368 -41.53 14.09 0.30
C THR A 368 -42.06 12.66 0.30
N VAL A 369 -43.02 12.38 1.17
CA VAL A 369 -43.81 11.15 1.19
C VAL A 369 -45.25 11.50 1.50
N THR A 370 -46.20 10.99 0.73
CA THR A 370 -47.63 11.08 1.10
C THR A 370 -47.91 10.09 2.20
N GLU A 371 -48.68 10.49 3.21
CA GLU A 371 -49.09 9.59 4.28
C GLU A 371 -49.84 8.36 3.78
N GLU A 372 -49.85 7.31 4.60
CA GLU A 372 -50.49 6.01 4.30
C GLU A 372 -50.06 5.32 2.98
N MET A 373 -49.04 5.86 2.28
CA MET A 373 -48.51 5.32 1.04
C MET A 373 -47.41 4.29 1.30
N ALA A 374 -47.79 3.07 1.66
CA ALA A 374 -46.85 1.98 1.90
C ALA A 374 -45.90 1.75 0.70
N GLY A 375 -44.60 1.61 0.98
CA GLY A 375 -43.60 1.37 -0.06
C GLY A 375 -43.17 2.59 -0.87
N ALA A 376 -43.62 3.81 -0.50
CA ALA A 376 -43.28 5.05 -1.20
C ALA A 376 -41.76 5.25 -1.35
N ILE A 377 -41.35 5.66 -2.55
CA ILE A 377 -39.96 5.94 -2.89
C ILE A 377 -39.64 7.38 -2.53
N ILE A 378 -38.62 7.58 -1.69
CA ILE A 378 -38.16 8.92 -1.29
C ILE A 378 -37.15 9.47 -2.30
N GLY A 379 -36.22 8.61 -2.73
CA GLY A 379 -35.09 9.06 -3.52
C GLY A 379 -34.00 8.03 -3.75
N THR A 380 -32.98 8.42 -4.51
CA THR A 380 -31.76 7.61 -4.71
C THR A 380 -30.62 8.17 -3.88
N VAL A 381 -30.00 7.31 -3.09
CA VAL A 381 -28.80 7.60 -2.31
C VAL A 381 -27.58 7.51 -3.21
N SER A 382 -26.67 8.46 -3.09
CA SER A 382 -25.40 8.45 -3.80
C SER A 382 -24.29 9.06 -2.97
N ALA A 383 -23.07 8.58 -3.16
CA ALA A 383 -21.84 9.13 -2.63
C ALA A 383 -20.72 8.80 -3.62
N SER A 384 -19.55 9.42 -3.44
CA SER A 384 -18.35 9.16 -4.23
C SER A 384 -17.18 8.88 -3.31
N ASP A 385 -16.41 7.84 -3.63
CA ASP A 385 -15.15 7.54 -2.98
C ASP A 385 -14.03 7.56 -4.03
N VAL A 386 -12.83 7.96 -3.61
CA VAL A 386 -11.67 8.09 -4.50
C VAL A 386 -10.94 6.76 -4.67
N ASP A 387 -11.01 5.90 -3.66
CA ASP A 387 -10.35 4.60 -3.63
C ASP A 387 -11.31 3.46 -3.96
N ASP A 388 -12.61 3.64 -3.65
CA ASP A 388 -13.63 2.61 -3.82
C ASP A 388 -14.75 2.96 -4.80
N THR A 389 -15.12 1.98 -5.63
CA THR A 389 -16.27 2.11 -6.54
C THR A 389 -17.56 1.54 -5.97
N THR A 390 -17.47 0.72 -4.92
CA THR A 390 -18.60 0.02 -4.31
C THR A 390 -18.81 0.54 -2.90
N LEU A 391 -19.97 1.14 -2.65
CA LEU A 391 -20.33 1.70 -1.35
C LEU A 391 -21.54 0.99 -0.78
N ILE A 392 -21.58 0.88 0.55
CA ILE A 392 -22.68 0.32 1.32
C ILE A 392 -23.43 1.48 1.97
N TYR A 393 -24.74 1.52 1.78
CA TYR A 393 -25.59 2.56 2.36
C TYR A 393 -26.51 1.99 3.45
N THR A 394 -26.64 2.74 4.55
CA THR A 394 -27.59 2.43 5.63
C THR A 394 -28.42 3.65 6.00
N VAL A 395 -29.56 3.40 6.63
CA VAL A 395 -30.50 4.42 7.12
C VAL A 395 -30.79 4.17 8.59
N SER A 396 -30.92 5.23 9.39
CA SER A 396 -31.11 5.16 10.85
C SER A 396 -32.53 4.82 11.29
N ASP A 397 -33.53 5.14 10.48
CA ASP A 397 -34.95 4.93 10.79
C ASP A 397 -35.41 3.56 10.27
N GLU A 398 -35.96 2.75 11.16
CA GLU A 398 -36.36 1.37 10.86
C GLU A 398 -37.56 1.26 9.93
N ARG A 399 -38.36 2.31 9.75
CA ARG A 399 -39.46 2.32 8.77
C ARG A 399 -38.95 2.33 7.33
N PHE A 400 -37.70 2.74 7.12
CA PHE A 400 -37.10 2.88 5.79
C PHE A 400 -36.14 1.75 5.44
N VAL A 401 -35.94 1.55 4.14
CA VAL A 401 -34.96 0.63 3.59
C VAL A 401 -34.28 1.23 2.37
N ILE A 402 -32.99 0.95 2.22
CA ILE A 402 -32.24 1.24 0.99
C ILE A 402 -32.10 -0.06 0.21
N THR A 403 -32.55 -0.05 -1.04
CA THR A 403 -32.48 -1.22 -1.93
C THR A 403 -31.10 -1.40 -2.54
N ASP A 404 -30.85 -2.56 -3.17
CA ASP A 404 -29.60 -2.83 -3.92
C ASP A 404 -29.36 -1.86 -5.09
N ALA A 405 -30.39 -1.14 -5.53
CA ALA A 405 -30.30 -0.07 -6.53
C ALA A 405 -30.04 1.32 -5.90
N ASN A 406 -29.65 1.36 -4.61
CA ASN A 406 -29.45 2.56 -3.81
C ASN A 406 -30.70 3.45 -3.68
N VAL A 407 -31.91 2.88 -3.80
CA VAL A 407 -33.16 3.63 -3.62
C VAL A 407 -33.61 3.57 -2.17
N LEU A 408 -33.74 4.72 -1.51
CA LEU A 408 -34.39 4.87 -0.21
C LEU A 408 -35.91 4.88 -0.40
N LYS A 409 -36.60 4.01 0.35
CA LYS A 409 -38.06 3.91 0.33
C LYS A 409 -38.61 3.48 1.69
N LEU A 410 -39.90 3.70 1.91
CA LEU A 410 -40.64 3.15 3.04
C LEU A 410 -40.74 1.62 2.89
N LYS A 411 -40.70 0.87 4.00
CA LYS A 411 -40.91 -0.58 3.97
C LYS A 411 -42.38 -0.89 3.69
N ALA A 412 -42.64 -2.11 3.20
CA ALA A 412 -44.02 -2.56 2.97
C ALA A 412 -44.73 -2.76 4.31
N GLY A 413 -45.94 -2.21 4.44
CA GLY A 413 -46.75 -2.29 5.67
C GLY A 413 -46.38 -1.27 6.74
N GLU A 414 -45.40 -0.41 6.50
CA GLU A 414 -45.17 0.78 7.33
C GLU A 414 -45.94 1.96 6.71
N SER A 415 -46.54 2.78 7.55
CA SER A 415 -47.11 4.08 7.18
C SER A 415 -46.50 5.18 8.04
N ILE A 416 -46.73 6.42 7.63
CA ILE A 416 -46.39 7.63 8.38
C ILE A 416 -47.66 8.46 8.35
N ASP A 417 -48.07 8.96 9.50
CA ASP A 417 -49.25 9.78 9.74
C ASP A 417 -48.78 11.24 9.90
N PHE A 418 -49.36 12.15 9.09
CA PHE A 418 -48.99 13.55 9.04
C PHE A 418 -49.32 14.29 10.35
N GLU A 419 -50.49 14.05 10.93
CA GLU A 419 -50.96 14.62 12.20
C GLU A 419 -50.03 14.24 13.36
N THR A 420 -49.42 13.05 13.30
CA THR A 420 -48.44 12.59 14.28
C THR A 420 -47.04 13.14 14.01
N GLU A 421 -46.58 13.11 12.75
CA GLU A 421 -45.21 13.46 12.38
C GLU A 421 -45.13 14.15 11.00
N GLU A 422 -45.29 15.48 10.96
CA GLU A 422 -45.17 16.29 9.72
C GLU A 422 -43.82 16.13 8.98
N THR A 423 -42.75 15.74 9.68
CA THR A 423 -41.43 15.52 9.08
C THR A 423 -40.67 14.39 9.75
N VAL A 424 -40.03 13.53 8.94
CA VAL A 424 -39.12 12.48 9.43
C VAL A 424 -37.68 12.85 9.13
N THR A 425 -36.80 12.87 10.14
CA THR A 425 -35.36 13.06 9.92
C THR A 425 -34.64 11.71 9.91
N VAL A 426 -34.01 11.38 8.79
CA VAL A 426 -33.22 10.14 8.62
C VAL A 426 -31.74 10.47 8.51
N THR A 427 -30.89 9.75 9.24
CA THR A 427 -29.44 9.77 9.03
C THR A 427 -29.07 8.69 8.03
N LEU A 428 -28.56 9.10 6.87
CA LEU A 428 -27.96 8.17 5.91
C LEU A 428 -26.47 8.03 6.19
N THR A 429 -25.94 6.82 6.07
CA THR A 429 -24.50 6.54 6.16
C THR A 429 -24.03 5.83 4.91
N ALA A 430 -22.97 6.33 4.30
CA ALA A 430 -22.23 5.64 3.24
C ALA A 430 -20.91 5.13 3.82
N SER A 431 -20.63 3.85 3.62
CA SER A 431 -19.39 3.20 4.04
C SER A 431 -18.71 2.53 2.87
N ASP A 432 -17.39 2.55 2.86
CA ASP A 432 -16.57 1.72 1.97
C ASP A 432 -16.44 0.27 2.51
N ASP A 433 -15.69 -0.58 1.79
CA ASP A 433 -15.47 -1.99 2.16
C ASP A 433 -14.37 -2.20 3.21
N GLN A 434 -13.63 -1.14 3.53
CA GLN A 434 -12.53 -1.08 4.48
C GLN A 434 -12.94 -0.46 5.84
N GLY A 435 -14.18 0.00 5.95
CA GLY A 435 -14.83 0.47 7.15
C GLY A 435 -14.80 1.98 7.39
N ALA A 436 -14.29 2.82 6.47
CA ALA A 436 -14.46 4.26 6.61
C ALA A 436 -15.83 4.70 6.10
N SER A 437 -16.37 5.76 6.71
CA SER A 437 -17.75 6.15 6.48
C SER A 437 -18.00 7.64 6.64
N THR A 438 -19.08 8.10 6.01
CA THR A 438 -19.64 9.44 6.10
C THR A 438 -21.13 9.32 6.41
N SER A 439 -21.63 10.17 7.30
CA SER A 439 -23.06 10.22 7.64
C SER A 439 -23.61 11.63 7.47
N ARG A 440 -24.89 11.73 7.09
CA ARG A 440 -25.60 13.00 6.99
C ARG A 440 -27.10 12.83 7.23
N ASP A 441 -27.70 13.84 7.87
CA ASP A 441 -29.13 13.90 8.09
C ASP A 441 -29.87 14.46 6.87
N PHE A 442 -31.05 13.91 6.61
CA PHE A 442 -31.99 14.35 5.59
C PHE A 442 -33.38 14.43 6.23
N THR A 443 -34.08 15.54 6.02
CA THR A 443 -35.44 15.74 6.49
C THR A 443 -36.40 15.44 5.34
N ILE A 444 -37.27 14.46 5.55
CA ILE A 444 -38.36 14.08 4.66
C ILE A 444 -39.62 14.79 5.17
N THR A 445 -40.34 15.47 4.28
CA THR A 445 -41.61 16.12 4.59
C THR A 445 -42.75 15.16 4.30
N VAL A 446 -43.67 15.00 5.24
CA VAL A 446 -44.89 14.21 5.02
C VAL A 446 -45.93 15.11 4.37
N GLN A 447 -46.60 14.62 3.33
CA GLN A 447 -47.70 15.31 2.69
C GLN A 447 -49.01 14.78 3.26
N ASP A 448 -49.73 15.71 3.86
CA ASP A 448 -51.10 15.60 4.36
C ASP A 448 -52.05 15.13 3.24
N LEU A 449 -52.75 14.02 3.49
CA LEU A 449 -53.96 13.60 2.79
C LEU A 449 -55.11 13.93 3.74
N ASN A 450 -56.04 14.80 3.32
CA ASN A 450 -57.08 15.32 4.20
C ASN A 450 -58.08 14.22 4.61
N GLU A 451 -57.74 13.49 5.68
CA GLU A 451 -58.59 12.52 6.34
C GLU A 451 -59.32 13.15 7.52
N LEU A 452 -60.60 12.81 7.69
CA LEU A 452 -61.30 13.17 8.92
C LEU A 452 -60.87 12.24 10.06
N PRO A 453 -60.64 12.76 11.28
CA PRO A 453 -60.14 11.97 12.39
C PRO A 453 -61.15 10.90 12.82
N ALA A 454 -60.68 9.65 12.93
CA ALA A 454 -61.46 8.49 13.36
C ALA A 454 -60.61 7.49 14.19
N SER A 455 -61.25 6.55 14.87
CA SER A 455 -60.66 5.58 15.79
C SER A 455 -61.47 4.28 15.88
N ASP A 456 -61.01 3.29 16.66
CA ASP A 456 -61.77 2.04 16.88
C ASP A 456 -62.89 2.19 17.96
N ASP A 457 -63.32 3.41 18.29
CA ASP A 457 -64.37 3.71 19.27
C ASP A 457 -65.57 4.39 18.56
N ASP A 458 -66.77 4.40 19.17
CA ASP A 458 -67.95 5.12 18.64
C ASP A 458 -67.63 6.60 18.32
N ASP A 459 -67.53 6.93 17.03
CA ASP A 459 -67.12 8.24 16.56
C ASP A 459 -68.27 9.10 16.01
N THR A 460 -68.04 10.40 15.97
CA THR A 460 -68.91 11.35 15.26
C THR A 460 -68.05 12.17 14.31
N ILE A 461 -68.16 11.85 13.03
CA ILE A 461 -67.37 12.38 11.95
C ILE A 461 -68.24 13.35 11.16
N THR A 462 -67.76 14.58 10.99
CA THR A 462 -68.47 15.60 10.22
C THR A 462 -67.49 16.29 9.28
N GLY A 463 -67.77 16.21 7.98
CA GLY A 463 -66.99 16.79 6.91
C GLY A 463 -67.40 18.22 6.57
N GLY A 464 -66.96 18.65 5.40
CA GLY A 464 -67.05 20.02 4.92
C GLY A 464 -67.84 20.20 3.63
N ALA A 465 -67.21 20.93 2.71
CA ALA A 465 -67.74 21.20 1.37
C ALA A 465 -66.70 20.77 0.31
N THR A 466 -65.85 19.81 0.67
CA THR A 466 -64.65 19.39 -0.03
C THR A 466 -64.62 17.88 -0.04
N ASP A 467 -64.13 17.29 -1.12
CA ASP A 467 -63.91 15.85 -1.23
C ASP A 467 -63.14 15.32 0.00
N ASP A 468 -63.82 14.55 0.85
CA ASP A 468 -63.33 14.01 2.11
C ASP A 468 -63.12 12.48 1.99
N LEU A 469 -62.05 11.99 2.63
CA LEU A 469 -61.80 10.55 2.78
C LEU A 469 -62.06 10.15 4.24
N VAL A 470 -63.03 9.26 4.43
CA VAL A 470 -63.41 8.75 5.76
C VAL A 470 -63.18 7.25 5.82
N ARG A 471 -62.46 6.81 6.84
CA ARG A 471 -62.39 5.41 7.29
C ARG A 471 -62.63 5.40 8.78
N SER A 472 -63.86 5.11 9.20
CA SER A 472 -64.23 5.33 10.61
C SER A 472 -63.65 4.28 11.54
N GLY A 473 -63.36 3.07 11.05
CA GLY A 473 -62.61 2.06 11.80
C GLY A 473 -63.54 1.03 12.40
N GLY A 474 -63.74 1.06 13.71
CA GLY A 474 -64.77 0.22 14.33
C GLY A 474 -65.49 0.96 15.43
N GLY A 475 -66.70 0.52 15.79
CA GLY A 475 -67.55 1.26 16.72
C GLY A 475 -68.97 1.37 16.19
N ARG A 476 -69.84 2.13 16.85
CA ARG A 476 -71.05 2.67 16.19
C ARG A 476 -70.76 4.11 15.82
N ASP A 477 -70.55 4.34 14.54
CA ASP A 477 -70.13 5.62 14.03
C ASP A 477 -71.31 6.43 13.49
N ARG A 478 -71.20 7.75 13.60
CA ARG A 478 -72.08 8.70 12.92
C ARG A 478 -71.25 9.53 11.97
N ILE A 479 -71.50 9.39 10.67
CA ILE A 479 -70.73 10.01 9.60
C ILE A 479 -71.64 10.95 8.79
N ASP A 480 -71.19 12.17 8.57
CA ASP A 480 -71.89 13.19 7.76
C ASP A 480 -70.87 14.05 7.04
N THR A 481 -70.54 13.75 5.78
CA THR A 481 -69.41 14.38 5.08
C THR A 481 -69.75 15.72 4.41
N GLY A 482 -71.01 15.97 4.08
CA GLY A 482 -71.48 17.30 3.67
C GLY A 482 -71.56 17.43 2.15
N ASP A 483 -71.05 18.53 1.58
CA ASP A 483 -70.93 18.62 0.12
C ASP A 483 -69.52 18.13 -0.29
N GLY A 484 -69.36 17.55 -1.48
CA GLY A 484 -68.07 17.07 -1.95
C GLY A 484 -68.21 15.69 -2.57
N ARG A 485 -67.23 15.24 -3.37
CA ARG A 485 -67.24 13.84 -3.80
C ARG A 485 -66.45 13.01 -2.81
N ASP A 486 -67.17 12.45 -1.86
CA ASP A 486 -66.62 11.85 -0.67
C ASP A 486 -66.41 10.34 -0.88
N THR A 487 -65.47 9.79 -0.12
CA THR A 487 -65.20 8.35 -0.07
C THR A 487 -65.28 7.90 1.37
N ILE A 488 -66.30 7.12 1.69
CA ILE A 488 -66.62 6.71 3.05
C ILE A 488 -66.53 5.18 3.18
N ASP A 489 -65.87 4.74 4.24
CA ASP A 489 -65.83 3.35 4.71
C ASP A 489 -66.17 3.35 6.21
N GLY A 490 -67.36 2.85 6.57
CA GLY A 490 -67.86 2.77 7.94
C GLY A 490 -67.17 1.70 8.79
N GLY A 491 -66.49 0.73 8.16
CA GLY A 491 -65.72 -0.28 8.88
C GLY A 491 -66.57 -1.25 9.70
N ASP A 492 -66.11 -1.66 10.87
CA ASP A 492 -66.78 -2.67 11.71
C ASP A 492 -67.76 -1.99 12.68
N GLY A 493 -69.07 -2.20 12.58
CA GLY A 493 -69.95 -1.39 13.40
C GLY A 493 -71.44 -1.53 13.19
N ASN A 494 -72.14 -0.43 13.41
CA ASN A 494 -73.58 -0.34 13.24
C ASN A 494 -73.85 1.12 12.92
N ASP A 495 -73.47 1.51 11.73
CA ASP A 495 -73.07 2.89 11.44
C ASP A 495 -74.22 3.68 10.83
N ASP A 496 -74.20 5.00 11.07
CA ASP A 496 -75.17 5.93 10.49
C ASP A 496 -74.41 6.88 9.58
N ILE A 497 -74.48 6.62 8.27
CA ILE A 497 -73.68 7.26 7.23
C ILE A 497 -74.56 8.14 6.36
N ASN A 498 -74.13 9.38 6.16
CA ASN A 498 -74.71 10.35 5.24
C ASN A 498 -73.60 10.91 4.34
N GLY A 499 -73.65 10.60 3.03
CA GLY A 499 -72.72 11.15 2.02
C GLY A 499 -72.94 12.64 1.81
N GLY A 500 -74.21 13.01 1.63
CA GLY A 500 -74.64 14.40 1.65
C GLY A 500 -74.91 14.93 0.26
N GLY A 501 -73.96 15.60 -0.40
CA GLY A 501 -74.17 16.22 -1.70
C GLY A 501 -73.00 16.03 -2.65
N ASP A 502 -73.30 15.95 -3.95
CA ASP A 502 -72.42 15.50 -5.04
C ASP A 502 -72.27 13.96 -5.11
N ASP A 503 -71.58 13.45 -6.14
CA ASP A 503 -71.49 12.00 -6.42
C ASP A 503 -70.51 11.27 -5.47
N ASP A 504 -71.03 10.48 -4.54
CA ASP A 504 -70.27 9.85 -3.46
C ASP A 504 -69.98 8.35 -3.64
N PHE A 505 -68.97 7.85 -2.93
CA PHE A 505 -68.72 6.42 -2.78
C PHE A 505 -68.81 6.01 -1.31
N LEU A 506 -69.81 5.18 -0.98
CA LEU A 506 -70.12 4.79 0.39
C LEU A 506 -70.02 3.28 0.57
N VAL A 507 -69.36 2.87 1.65
CA VAL A 507 -69.35 1.50 2.13
C VAL A 507 -69.78 1.51 3.60
N GLY A 508 -70.87 0.80 3.93
CA GLY A 508 -71.34 0.62 5.31
C GLY A 508 -70.31 -0.15 6.11
N GLY A 509 -69.93 -1.32 5.60
CA GLY A 509 -68.84 -2.11 6.13
C GLY A 509 -69.37 -3.40 6.69
N SER A 510 -69.17 -3.61 7.99
CA SER A 510 -69.66 -4.77 8.70
C SER A 510 -70.66 -4.41 9.79
N GLY A 511 -71.67 -5.25 9.97
CA GLY A 511 -72.75 -5.04 10.93
C GLY A 511 -73.99 -4.43 10.30
N ARG A 512 -74.87 -3.84 11.12
CA ARG A 512 -76.16 -3.31 10.62
C ARG A 512 -76.08 -1.80 10.49
N ASP A 513 -76.05 -1.35 9.25
CA ASP A 513 -75.76 0.01 8.87
C ASP A 513 -77.00 0.72 8.33
N ASN A 514 -77.00 2.04 8.50
CA ASN A 514 -77.96 2.96 7.91
C ASN A 514 -77.18 3.90 7.00
N VAL A 515 -77.28 3.69 5.69
CA VAL A 515 -76.48 4.40 4.70
C VAL A 515 -77.39 5.24 3.81
N ASN A 516 -77.15 6.55 3.79
CA ASN A 516 -77.82 7.51 2.90
C ASN A 516 -76.79 8.11 1.95
N GLY A 517 -76.99 7.93 0.64
CA GLY A 517 -76.17 8.55 -0.41
C GLY A 517 -76.28 10.08 -0.34
N GLY A 518 -77.49 10.59 -0.51
CA GLY A 518 -77.82 11.99 -0.29
C GLY A 518 -78.33 12.64 -1.55
N SER A 519 -77.57 13.54 -2.14
CA SER A 519 -77.93 14.14 -3.43
C SER A 519 -76.76 14.05 -4.38
N GLY A 520 -76.92 13.42 -5.53
CA GLY A 520 -75.77 13.02 -6.34
C GLY A 520 -76.10 11.72 -7.05
N ASN A 521 -75.18 11.23 -7.88
CA ASN A 521 -75.31 9.87 -8.40
C ASN A 521 -74.33 9.01 -7.58
N ASP A 522 -74.85 8.38 -6.54
CA ASP A 522 -74.07 7.77 -5.49
C ASP A 522 -73.86 6.28 -5.75
N LEU A 523 -72.72 5.79 -5.27
CA LEU A 523 -72.39 4.37 -5.29
C LEU A 523 -72.33 3.85 -3.86
N VAL A 524 -73.38 3.15 -3.44
CA VAL A 524 -73.54 2.65 -2.07
C VAL A 524 -73.42 1.13 -2.01
N TYR A 525 -72.60 0.64 -1.10
CA TYR A 525 -72.53 -0.77 -0.73
C TYR A 525 -72.67 -0.91 0.79
N ALA A 526 -73.81 -1.40 1.27
CA ALA A 526 -74.05 -1.52 2.70
C ALA A 526 -73.10 -2.56 3.33
N GLY A 527 -73.06 -3.78 2.79
CA GLY A 527 -72.14 -4.82 3.24
C GLY A 527 -71.45 -5.56 2.08
N ARG A 528 -70.26 -6.13 2.34
CA ARG A 528 -69.59 -6.99 1.35
C ARG A 528 -69.71 -8.48 1.63
N PHE A 529 -69.79 -8.94 2.89
CA PHE A 529 -69.64 -10.37 3.23
C PHE A 529 -70.22 -10.85 4.58
N ASP A 530 -71.01 -10.06 5.29
CA ASP A 530 -71.75 -10.47 6.48
C ASP A 530 -73.23 -10.66 6.20
N ASP A 531 -73.93 -11.33 7.12
CA ASP A 531 -75.36 -11.66 7.00
C ASP A 531 -76.22 -10.65 7.80
N ASP A 532 -75.72 -9.44 7.98
CA ASP A 532 -76.37 -8.39 8.77
C ASP A 532 -77.36 -7.61 7.90
N ASN A 533 -78.40 -7.07 8.53
CA ASN A 533 -79.50 -6.44 7.80
C ASN A 533 -79.31 -4.94 7.74
N ASP A 534 -79.16 -4.40 6.54
CA ASP A 534 -78.86 -2.99 6.34
C ASP A 534 -80.06 -2.16 5.88
N THR A 535 -79.94 -0.85 6.01
CA THR A 535 -80.87 0.12 5.45
C THR A 535 -80.10 1.07 4.54
N VAL A 536 -80.50 1.14 3.27
CA VAL A 536 -79.83 1.94 2.24
C VAL A 536 -80.86 2.83 1.53
N SER A 537 -80.56 4.12 1.41
CA SER A 537 -81.35 5.08 0.63
C SER A 537 -80.42 5.86 -0.32
N GLY A 538 -80.82 5.97 -1.59
CA GLY A 538 -80.16 6.82 -2.59
C GLY A 538 -80.48 8.30 -2.39
N SER A 539 -81.73 8.59 -2.02
CA SER A 539 -82.29 9.92 -1.82
C SER A 539 -82.49 10.72 -3.11
N GLY A 540 -81.47 11.16 -3.83
CA GLY A 540 -81.75 11.94 -5.05
C GLY A 540 -80.63 11.98 -6.06
N GLY A 541 -80.94 11.50 -7.26
CA GLY A 541 -80.03 11.38 -8.39
C GLY A 541 -79.99 9.92 -8.83
N GLN A 542 -79.24 9.57 -9.87
CA GLN A 542 -79.28 8.19 -10.40
C GLN A 542 -78.30 7.33 -9.63
N ASP A 543 -78.81 6.63 -8.63
CA ASP A 543 -78.02 5.96 -7.64
C ASP A 543 -77.78 4.49 -7.99
N THR A 544 -76.73 3.95 -7.41
CA THR A 544 -76.36 2.55 -7.54
C THR A 544 -76.19 1.96 -6.15
N LEU A 545 -77.17 1.17 -5.73
CA LEU A 545 -77.30 0.68 -4.37
C LEU A 545 -77.13 -0.84 -4.30
N GLY A 546 -76.37 -1.31 -3.31
CA GLY A 546 -76.23 -2.73 -3.01
C GLY A 546 -76.43 -3.00 -1.52
N GLY A 547 -77.37 -3.89 -1.19
CA GLY A 547 -77.62 -4.36 0.18
C GLY A 547 -76.44 -5.17 0.68
N GLY A 548 -76.27 -6.39 0.19
CA GLY A 548 -75.13 -7.21 0.60
C GLY A 548 -75.53 -8.65 0.76
N VAL A 549 -75.28 -9.22 1.93
CA VAL A 549 -75.97 -10.45 2.34
C VAL A 549 -76.70 -10.09 3.63
N GLY A 550 -77.92 -10.58 3.84
CA GLY A 550 -78.78 -10.11 4.92
C GLY A 550 -80.20 -9.88 4.42
N ASP A 551 -81.16 -9.67 5.32
CA ASP A 551 -82.49 -9.22 4.87
C ASP A 551 -82.50 -7.69 4.89
N ASP A 552 -82.20 -7.08 3.74
CA ASP A 552 -81.90 -5.65 3.61
C ASP A 552 -83.13 -4.82 3.24
N LEU A 553 -83.06 -3.51 3.53
CA LEU A 553 -84.03 -2.51 3.07
C LEU A 553 -83.33 -1.51 2.14
N LEU A 554 -83.70 -1.50 0.87
CA LEU A 554 -83.18 -0.59 -0.14
C LEU A 554 -84.29 0.32 -0.67
N ASP A 555 -84.01 1.61 -0.78
CA ASP A 555 -84.90 2.63 -1.33
C ASP A 555 -84.13 3.51 -2.33
N GLY A 556 -84.53 3.53 -3.59
CA GLY A 556 -83.95 4.39 -4.63
C GLY A 556 -84.32 5.86 -4.43
N ASP A 557 -85.50 6.13 -3.87
CA ASP A 557 -86.12 7.44 -3.76
C ASP A 557 -86.43 8.14 -5.12
N ASP A 558 -85.69 9.18 -5.50
CA ASP A 558 -85.96 9.99 -6.70
C ASP A 558 -84.89 9.72 -7.79
N ASN A 559 -85.31 9.55 -9.04
CA ASN A 559 -84.54 9.31 -10.29
C ASN A 559 -84.32 7.84 -10.68
N ASP A 560 -83.67 7.62 -11.83
CA ASP A 560 -83.55 6.30 -12.46
C ASP A 560 -82.41 5.52 -11.80
N ASP A 561 -82.73 4.55 -10.95
CA ASP A 561 -81.79 3.90 -10.05
C ASP A 561 -81.45 2.45 -10.43
N LEU A 562 -80.35 1.96 -9.86
CA LEU A 562 -79.90 0.58 -10.00
C LEU A 562 -79.71 -0.07 -8.63
N LEU A 563 -80.62 -0.96 -8.26
CA LEU A 563 -80.64 -1.60 -6.94
C LEU A 563 -80.32 -3.09 -7.02
N TRP A 564 -79.46 -3.57 -6.12
CA TRP A 564 -79.17 -4.98 -5.90
C TRP A 564 -79.40 -5.39 -4.45
N GLY A 565 -80.46 -6.16 -4.16
CA GLY A 565 -80.66 -6.77 -2.84
C GLY A 565 -79.56 -7.78 -2.53
N ARG A 566 -79.30 -8.66 -3.51
CA ARG A 566 -78.33 -9.75 -3.57
C ARG A 566 -78.73 -11.01 -2.81
N GLY A 567 -78.63 -11.09 -1.50
CA GLY A 567 -78.74 -12.38 -0.81
C GLY A 567 -79.39 -12.27 0.55
N GLY A 568 -80.56 -12.89 0.72
CA GLY A 568 -81.41 -12.76 1.89
C GLY A 568 -82.79 -12.28 1.47
N ASN A 569 -83.73 -12.09 2.41
CA ASN A 569 -85.11 -11.74 2.05
C ASN A 569 -85.27 -10.22 2.04
N ASP A 570 -84.96 -9.60 0.92
CA ASP A 570 -84.81 -8.17 0.81
C ASP A 570 -86.15 -7.45 0.61
N THR A 571 -86.20 -6.19 1.05
CA THR A 571 -87.24 -5.24 0.65
C THR A 571 -86.59 -4.17 -0.22
N VAL A 572 -86.96 -4.15 -1.49
CA VAL A 572 -86.38 -3.26 -2.52
C VAL A 572 -87.49 -2.37 -3.08
N ASP A 573 -87.34 -1.06 -2.96
CA ASP A 573 -88.24 -0.05 -3.52
C ASP A 573 -87.45 0.86 -4.47
N GLY A 574 -87.86 0.92 -5.75
CA GLY A 574 -87.23 1.79 -6.75
C GLY A 574 -87.58 3.27 -6.52
N GLY A 575 -88.79 3.54 -6.03
CA GLY A 575 -89.23 4.90 -5.76
C GLY A 575 -89.84 5.57 -6.98
N THR A 576 -89.20 6.62 -7.51
CA THR A 576 -89.67 7.34 -8.70
C THR A 576 -88.56 7.43 -9.73
N GLY A 577 -88.83 7.10 -10.98
CA GLY A 577 -87.79 6.97 -12.00
C GLY A 577 -88.02 5.72 -12.82
N ASP A 578 -87.27 5.54 -13.89
CA ASP A 578 -87.27 4.29 -14.65
C ASP A 578 -86.19 3.37 -14.07
N ASP A 579 -86.56 2.51 -13.11
CA ASP A 579 -85.60 1.81 -12.25
C ASP A 579 -85.17 0.42 -12.76
N MET A 580 -83.99 -0.01 -12.34
CA MET A 580 -83.46 -1.35 -12.57
C MET A 580 -83.25 -2.10 -11.26
N LEU A 581 -84.14 -3.05 -10.97
CA LEU A 581 -84.16 -3.78 -9.71
C LEU A 581 -83.71 -5.24 -9.89
N TYR A 582 -82.68 -5.64 -9.14
CA TYR A 582 -82.11 -6.99 -9.16
C TYR A 582 -82.09 -7.59 -7.75
N ASN A 583 -83.11 -8.35 -7.39
CA ASN A 583 -83.32 -8.71 -5.98
C ASN A 583 -82.35 -9.79 -5.50
N GLY A 584 -82.10 -10.82 -6.32
CA GLY A 584 -81.01 -11.76 -6.07
C GLY A 584 -81.50 -13.12 -5.57
N GLU A 585 -80.91 -13.65 -4.50
CA GLU A 585 -81.33 -14.90 -3.85
C GLU A 585 -82.14 -14.58 -2.60
N GLY A 586 -83.33 -15.17 -2.43
CA GLY A 586 -84.15 -14.98 -1.23
C GLY A 586 -85.62 -14.84 -1.56
N ASN A 587 -86.48 -14.69 -0.56
CA ASN A 587 -87.91 -14.43 -0.83
C ASN A 587 -88.16 -12.94 -0.70
N ASP A 588 -87.98 -12.23 -1.81
CA ASP A 588 -87.87 -10.78 -1.80
C ASP A 588 -89.24 -10.11 -1.91
N THR A 589 -89.33 -8.86 -1.46
CA THR A 589 -90.47 -7.97 -1.68
C THR A 589 -90.00 -6.73 -2.43
N VAL A 590 -90.56 -6.53 -3.62
CA VAL A 590 -89.99 -5.62 -4.62
C VAL A 590 -91.07 -4.72 -5.16
N PHE A 591 -90.80 -3.42 -5.16
CA PHE A 591 -91.66 -2.38 -5.67
C PHE A 591 -90.87 -1.58 -6.72
N GLY A 592 -91.35 -1.52 -7.96
CA GLY A 592 -90.82 -0.62 -9.00
C GLY A 592 -91.07 0.83 -8.59
N GLY A 593 -92.34 1.20 -8.50
CA GLY A 593 -92.75 2.49 -7.97
C GLY A 593 -93.44 3.33 -9.03
N VAL A 594 -92.90 4.51 -9.34
CA VAL A 594 -93.44 5.38 -10.40
C VAL A 594 -92.41 5.53 -11.51
N GLY A 595 -92.73 5.03 -12.69
CA GLY A 595 -91.90 5.10 -13.90
C GLY A 595 -91.91 3.77 -14.64
N ASP A 596 -91.16 3.67 -15.73
CA ASP A 596 -91.11 2.45 -16.54
C ASP A 596 -90.01 1.51 -15.99
N ASP A 597 -90.37 0.65 -15.02
CA ASP A 597 -89.39 -0.10 -14.24
C ASP A 597 -89.00 -1.45 -14.84
N THR A 598 -87.81 -1.95 -14.54
CA THR A 598 -87.33 -3.28 -14.90
C THR A 598 -86.99 -4.10 -13.68
N LEU A 599 -87.81 -5.11 -13.39
CA LEU A 599 -87.70 -5.97 -12.21
C LEU A 599 -87.20 -7.36 -12.59
N TRP A 600 -86.02 -7.75 -12.11
CA TRP A 600 -85.52 -9.12 -12.17
C TRP A 600 -85.89 -9.85 -10.87
N ALA A 601 -86.83 -10.79 -10.95
CA ALA A 601 -87.33 -11.53 -9.78
C ALA A 601 -86.18 -12.02 -8.89
N GLY A 602 -85.25 -12.78 -9.48
CA GLY A 602 -84.15 -13.38 -8.75
C GLY A 602 -84.29 -14.89 -8.75
N ALA A 603 -83.90 -15.51 -7.64
CA ALA A 603 -84.09 -16.91 -7.30
C ALA A 603 -84.90 -16.99 -6.01
N ASP A 604 -85.58 -18.13 -5.80
CA ASP A 604 -86.56 -18.36 -4.72
C ASP A 604 -87.89 -17.63 -4.95
N ASP A 605 -88.79 -17.55 -3.96
CA ASP A 605 -90.20 -17.20 -4.17
C ASP A 605 -90.47 -15.70 -3.88
N ASP A 606 -90.55 -14.87 -4.92
CA ASP A 606 -90.59 -13.41 -4.77
C ASP A 606 -91.99 -12.79 -4.82
N ARG A 607 -92.13 -11.57 -4.28
CA ARG A 607 -93.32 -10.73 -4.37
C ARG A 607 -92.98 -9.44 -5.10
N LEU A 608 -93.55 -9.25 -6.28
CA LEU A 608 -93.23 -8.14 -7.18
C LEU A 608 -94.45 -7.22 -7.38
N SER A 609 -94.20 -5.92 -7.43
CA SER A 609 -95.15 -4.87 -7.84
C SER A 609 -94.44 -3.93 -8.80
N GLY A 610 -95.05 -3.65 -9.95
CA GLY A 610 -94.51 -2.68 -10.91
C GLY A 610 -94.82 -1.25 -10.49
N GLY A 611 -96.07 -1.00 -10.11
CA GLY A 611 -96.52 0.33 -9.72
C GLY A 611 -97.16 1.11 -10.87
N GLU A 612 -96.81 2.38 -11.02
CA GLU A 612 -97.31 3.25 -12.10
C GLU A 612 -96.30 3.35 -13.23
N GLY A 613 -96.58 2.75 -14.39
CA GLY A 613 -95.75 2.92 -15.59
C GLY A 613 -95.81 1.70 -16.49
N ASN A 614 -94.90 1.59 -17.45
CA ASN A 614 -94.78 0.42 -18.33
C ASN A 614 -93.70 -0.52 -17.80
N ASP A 615 -94.07 -1.39 -16.87
CA ASP A 615 -93.09 -2.18 -16.12
C ASP A 615 -92.73 -3.48 -16.84
N THR A 616 -91.48 -3.91 -16.73
CA THR A 616 -90.98 -5.15 -17.29
C THR A 616 -90.56 -6.12 -16.19
N PHE A 617 -91.30 -7.21 -16.04
CA PHE A 617 -90.98 -8.30 -15.11
C PHE A 617 -90.19 -9.40 -15.81
N ILE A 618 -88.99 -9.72 -15.33
CA ILE A 618 -88.05 -10.63 -15.98
C ILE A 618 -87.80 -11.87 -15.12
N PHE A 619 -87.98 -13.05 -15.73
CA PHE A 619 -87.82 -14.35 -15.08
C PHE A 619 -86.72 -15.20 -15.71
N GLY A 620 -85.77 -15.64 -14.87
CA GLY A 620 -84.63 -16.48 -15.24
C GLY A 620 -84.88 -17.98 -15.00
N ALA A 621 -83.88 -18.81 -15.31
CA ALA A 621 -83.99 -20.27 -15.23
C ALA A 621 -84.10 -20.86 -13.81
N ASN A 622 -84.06 -20.01 -12.78
CA ASN A 622 -84.07 -20.38 -11.35
C ASN A 622 -84.97 -19.50 -10.48
N SER A 623 -85.94 -18.79 -11.06
CA SER A 623 -86.74 -17.78 -10.35
C SER A 623 -87.81 -18.30 -9.38
N GLY A 624 -87.74 -19.55 -8.91
CA GLY A 624 -88.72 -20.05 -7.93
C GLY A 624 -90.20 -19.84 -8.32
N ASN A 625 -91.03 -19.48 -7.35
CA ASN A 625 -92.48 -19.29 -7.50
C ASN A 625 -92.92 -17.87 -7.14
N ASP A 626 -92.87 -17.00 -8.13
CA ASP A 626 -93.08 -15.57 -7.95
C ASP A 626 -94.55 -15.16 -8.00
N THR A 627 -94.86 -14.05 -7.34
CA THR A 627 -96.18 -13.42 -7.36
C THR A 627 -96.08 -11.97 -7.82
N ILE A 628 -96.75 -11.62 -8.92
CA ILE A 628 -96.95 -10.23 -9.35
C ILE A 628 -98.31 -9.73 -8.87
N SER A 629 -98.32 -8.59 -8.18
CA SER A 629 -99.48 -8.12 -7.44
C SER A 629 -100.44 -7.19 -8.21
N ASP A 630 -99.94 -6.51 -9.24
CA ASP A 630 -100.61 -5.37 -9.88
C ASP A 630 -100.53 -5.34 -11.41
N PHE A 631 -100.09 -6.43 -12.07
CA PHE A 631 -99.83 -6.47 -13.52
C PHE A 631 -100.95 -5.83 -14.38
N SER A 632 -100.60 -4.78 -15.13
CA SER A 632 -101.45 -4.08 -16.10
C SER A 632 -101.29 -4.65 -17.51
N LEU A 633 -102.40 -5.07 -18.13
CA LEU A 633 -102.39 -5.56 -19.52
C LEU A 633 -102.11 -4.47 -20.56
N THR A 634 -102.16 -3.19 -20.18
CA THR A 634 -101.97 -2.07 -21.11
C THR A 634 -100.59 -1.47 -21.08
N ASP A 635 -99.88 -1.65 -19.97
CA ASP A 635 -98.65 -0.92 -19.68
C ASP A 635 -97.50 -1.92 -19.45
N ASP A 636 -97.76 -3.08 -18.83
CA ASP A 636 -96.68 -3.97 -18.39
C ASP A 636 -96.32 -5.06 -19.42
N THR A 637 -95.07 -5.49 -19.32
CA THR A 637 -94.45 -6.55 -20.11
C THR A 637 -94.02 -7.71 -19.22
N LEU A 638 -94.43 -8.92 -19.58
CA LEU A 638 -93.94 -10.15 -18.96
C LEU A 638 -92.81 -10.76 -19.81
N ASN A 639 -91.60 -10.80 -19.29
CA ASN A 639 -90.45 -11.35 -20.00
C ASN A 639 -90.03 -12.71 -19.44
N VAL A 640 -90.36 -13.77 -20.19
CA VAL A 640 -90.05 -15.17 -19.83
C VAL A 640 -89.01 -15.80 -20.74
N GLN A 641 -88.35 -15.01 -21.59
CA GLN A 641 -87.35 -15.51 -22.55
C GLN A 641 -86.14 -16.19 -21.88
N TYR A 642 -85.85 -15.81 -20.62
CA TYR A 642 -84.73 -16.34 -19.85
C TYR A 642 -85.11 -17.45 -18.87
N SER A 643 -86.40 -17.83 -18.81
CA SER A 643 -86.94 -18.82 -17.86
C SER A 643 -86.40 -20.24 -18.04
N GLY A 644 -85.76 -20.54 -19.17
CA GLY A 644 -85.32 -21.91 -19.48
C GLY A 644 -86.47 -22.88 -19.80
N ALA A 645 -87.73 -22.42 -19.79
CA ALA A 645 -88.92 -23.20 -20.13
C ALA A 645 -88.97 -23.60 -21.62
N GLY A 646 -88.23 -22.88 -22.47
CA GLY A 646 -88.23 -23.08 -23.92
C GLY A 646 -89.48 -22.58 -24.62
N PHE A 647 -90.07 -21.49 -24.13
CA PHE A 647 -91.17 -20.81 -24.82
C PHE A 647 -90.64 -20.12 -26.08
N GLU A 648 -91.18 -20.46 -27.24
CA GLU A 648 -90.79 -19.85 -28.52
C GLU A 648 -91.98 -19.09 -29.14
N THR A 649 -93.19 -19.42 -28.70
CA THR A 649 -94.44 -18.85 -29.18
C THR A 649 -95.44 -18.65 -28.04
N LEU A 650 -96.39 -17.72 -28.22
CA LEU A 650 -97.49 -17.50 -27.27
C LEU A 650 -98.30 -18.77 -26.99
N ALA A 651 -98.38 -19.70 -27.95
CA ALA A 651 -99.07 -20.96 -27.77
C ALA A 651 -98.39 -21.87 -26.73
N ASP A 652 -97.07 -21.75 -26.58
CA ASP A 652 -96.31 -22.50 -25.59
C ASP A 652 -96.63 -21.98 -24.17
N VAL A 653 -96.66 -20.65 -23.99
CA VAL A 653 -97.07 -20.00 -22.73
C VAL A 653 -98.54 -20.34 -22.39
N GLN A 654 -99.45 -20.27 -23.36
CA GLN A 654 -100.85 -20.65 -23.18
C GLN A 654 -101.05 -22.11 -22.75
N ALA A 655 -100.17 -23.01 -23.20
CA ALA A 655 -100.22 -24.42 -22.81
C ALA A 655 -99.70 -24.67 -21.39
N ALA A 656 -98.82 -23.80 -20.89
CA ALA A 656 -98.26 -23.82 -19.54
C ALA A 656 -99.08 -23.04 -18.51
N ALA A 657 -100.12 -22.32 -18.96
CA ALA A 657 -100.91 -21.45 -18.12
C ALA A 657 -102.19 -22.11 -17.56
N SER A 658 -102.59 -21.73 -16.33
CA SER A 658 -103.83 -22.17 -15.70
C SER A 658 -104.44 -21.11 -14.78
N ASP A 659 -105.77 -21.06 -14.71
CA ASP A 659 -106.49 -20.26 -13.70
C ASP A 659 -106.47 -21.00 -12.37
N THR A 660 -105.93 -20.38 -11.33
CA THR A 660 -105.83 -20.99 -10.00
C THR A 660 -106.11 -19.98 -8.87
N THR A 661 -106.01 -20.44 -7.64
CA THR A 661 -106.08 -19.59 -6.45
C THR A 661 -104.89 -19.94 -5.57
N VAL A 662 -104.04 -18.95 -5.28
CA VAL A 662 -102.91 -19.05 -4.36
C VAL A 662 -103.23 -18.19 -3.15
N GLY A 663 -103.35 -18.82 -1.98
CA GLY A 663 -103.86 -18.16 -0.77
C GLY A 663 -105.32 -17.69 -0.95
N ASP A 664 -105.58 -16.40 -0.70
CA ASP A 664 -106.89 -15.77 -0.87
C ASP A 664 -107.05 -15.08 -2.25
N ASN A 665 -106.02 -15.13 -3.11
CA ASN A 665 -105.99 -14.44 -4.38
C ASN A 665 -106.28 -15.41 -5.53
N SER A 666 -107.24 -15.06 -6.39
CA SER A 666 -107.44 -15.72 -7.69
C SER A 666 -106.58 -15.05 -8.76
N GLY A 667 -106.01 -15.83 -9.67
CA GLY A 667 -105.09 -15.30 -10.67
C GLY A 667 -104.66 -16.32 -11.72
N LEU A 668 -103.78 -15.86 -12.60
CA LEU A 668 -103.16 -16.62 -13.68
C LEU A 668 -101.84 -17.20 -13.21
N LEU A 669 -101.67 -18.52 -13.26
CA LEU A 669 -100.40 -19.19 -13.01
C LEU A 669 -99.78 -19.64 -14.33
N ILE A 670 -98.54 -19.26 -14.59
CA ILE A 670 -97.74 -19.75 -15.73
C ILE A 670 -96.64 -20.64 -15.17
N ASP A 671 -96.64 -21.93 -15.54
CA ASP A 671 -95.60 -22.89 -15.18
C ASP A 671 -94.35 -22.65 -16.04
N LEU A 672 -93.25 -22.24 -15.42
CA LEU A 672 -91.97 -21.96 -16.09
C LEU A 672 -91.10 -23.23 -16.23
N GLY A 673 -91.62 -24.40 -15.83
CA GLY A 673 -90.90 -25.66 -15.84
C GLY A 673 -90.01 -25.85 -14.62
N ASN A 674 -89.48 -27.07 -14.44
CA ASN A 674 -88.59 -27.45 -13.33
C ASN A 674 -89.10 -27.14 -11.91
N GLY A 675 -90.41 -26.91 -11.74
CA GLY A 675 -91.02 -26.57 -10.45
C GLY A 675 -91.09 -25.08 -10.14
N GLN A 676 -90.89 -24.22 -11.15
CA GLN A 676 -90.96 -22.76 -11.06
C GLN A 676 -92.26 -22.24 -11.67
N SER A 677 -92.73 -21.09 -11.22
CA SER A 677 -93.94 -20.47 -11.76
C SER A 677 -94.00 -18.98 -11.50
N VAL A 678 -94.79 -18.27 -12.30
CA VAL A 678 -95.19 -16.88 -12.00
C VAL A 678 -96.72 -16.83 -11.84
N PHE A 679 -97.18 -16.24 -10.74
CA PHE A 679 -98.59 -16.05 -10.42
C PHE A 679 -98.98 -14.57 -10.51
N LEU A 680 -99.85 -14.23 -11.46
CA LEU A 680 -100.33 -12.88 -11.68
C LEU A 680 -101.72 -12.71 -11.07
N ILE A 681 -101.81 -11.91 -10.01
CA ILE A 681 -103.04 -11.71 -9.24
C ILE A 681 -104.11 -11.01 -10.10
N GLY A 682 -105.35 -11.50 -10.05
CA GLY A 682 -106.49 -10.87 -10.72
C GLY A 682 -106.62 -11.14 -12.22
N LEU A 683 -105.61 -11.75 -12.85
CA LEU A 683 -105.63 -12.14 -14.27
C LEU A 683 -106.11 -13.58 -14.47
N THR A 684 -106.42 -13.91 -15.72
CA THR A 684 -106.87 -15.23 -16.17
C THR A 684 -106.18 -15.65 -17.45
N THR A 685 -106.28 -16.93 -17.82
CA THR A 685 -105.78 -17.49 -19.08
C THR A 685 -106.36 -16.81 -20.32
N ALA A 686 -107.51 -16.14 -20.20
CA ALA A 686 -108.09 -15.35 -21.29
C ALA A 686 -107.27 -14.08 -21.60
N ASP A 687 -106.57 -13.54 -20.61
CA ASP A 687 -105.85 -12.27 -20.70
C ASP A 687 -104.50 -12.40 -21.44
N LEU A 688 -103.96 -13.63 -21.55
CA LEU A 688 -102.78 -13.96 -22.36
C LEU A 688 -102.91 -13.57 -23.84
N ALA A 689 -104.12 -13.38 -24.35
CA ALA A 689 -104.31 -12.98 -25.74
C ALA A 689 -103.93 -11.51 -26.01
N THR A 690 -103.84 -10.69 -24.96
CA THR A 690 -103.57 -9.25 -25.04
C THR A 690 -102.38 -8.79 -24.20
N MET A 691 -101.87 -9.64 -23.31
CA MET A 691 -100.66 -9.41 -22.54
C MET A 691 -99.45 -9.22 -23.45
N ASP A 692 -98.58 -8.24 -23.16
CA ASP A 692 -97.27 -8.14 -23.80
C ASP A 692 -96.31 -9.16 -23.17
N ILE A 693 -95.79 -10.06 -24.00
CA ILE A 693 -94.94 -11.17 -23.55
C ILE A 693 -93.71 -11.27 -24.44
N VAL A 694 -92.54 -11.22 -23.82
CA VAL A 694 -91.26 -11.45 -24.47
C VAL A 694 -90.84 -12.91 -24.29
N LEU A 695 -90.48 -13.57 -25.41
CA LEU A 695 -90.22 -15.01 -25.54
C LEU A 695 -88.81 -15.29 -26.07
#